data_AF-A0A3A6PM06-F1
#
_entry.id   AF-A0A3A6PM06-F1
#
_cell.length_a   1.000
_cell.length_b   1.000
_cell.length_c   1.000
_cell.angle_alpha   90.00
_cell.angle_beta   90.00
_cell.angle_gamma   90.00
#
_symmetry.space_group_name_H-M   'P 1'
#
loop_
_entity.id
_entity.type
_entity.pdbx_description
1 polymer ?
#
loop_
_entity_poly.entity_id
_entity_poly.type
_entity_poly.pdbx_seq_one_letter_code
_entity_poly.pdbx_strand_id
1 'polypeptide(L)'
;MTFKASWKRLSLSIAALLVLVSTLSVQPSRAAVPALDTIRVAMFLQLPGKYESLTAAATLQSAGGIKIGTRGPAGTSEWFTVEANRSVRFAVDDYKVKLIETANFANAWSVYQHVQSARGMGYISSVSKNGGTLYQVFEGTYGSAQESAAALGRWNADAKLTGLLGGFKPAQHGPLRLESPALESKAAAQTLAASIGGAGLDAYVAVRAGAKGAVYSVMVGGASTADELKTLQAAAAKAPSGASLKPADTASPYLLIRADHGVSGKADSALELYAFPAGDMKVWAAPGGAQPIGLTERSNRTYRGSFELSAFNGKLAVINELPFEQYLYSVVAVEMYTSWPIEALKAQAVAARSYALNKGFGFQIAHVVDTTLSQAYYGTGVEKSSSTEAVEATKGEVALYNGKVIETVYSSNGGGMTADARDVWKNEIPYLQSVPSPDSSAEAGLQSWYRVVLPSGLVGYVREDLVKDTGQKTAAGSRILEMTTDGTNIRRHPAIQDAIPVIAQVQRGSRVIELEKVIQSNPMNWVRGPFTGDELLKAINARVNPKLTGTVTSVEVSARGISGRATEMSVNGTKVVLSSPDSIRSTFGVGESLPSTLFNVEETGKVVVQGAGGAQSTKTDGQRPLYVMGADGKSTSYTQNYMYVLDGDGDIRAATKDPAFSFAGTGFGHGVGMSQYGALSLAQQGYDYQYILKYYYKGITIAKE
;
A
#
# COMPACT_ATOMS: atom_id res chain seq x y z
N MET A 1 -18.87 86.19 3.80
CA MET A 1 -18.61 85.16 2.76
C MET A 1 -17.58 84.17 3.27
N THR A 2 -18.01 82.92 3.47
CA THR A 2 -17.26 81.65 3.37
C THR A 2 -15.83 81.54 3.91
N PHE A 3 -15.69 81.09 5.18
CA PHE A 3 -14.45 80.50 5.73
C PHE A 3 -14.74 79.27 6.61
N LYS A 4 -15.67 78.39 6.19
CA LYS A 4 -16.03 77.16 6.95
C LYS A 4 -15.96 75.85 6.14
N ALA A 5 -15.37 75.85 4.95
CA ALA A 5 -15.37 74.67 4.07
C ALA A 5 -14.03 73.90 3.98
N SER A 6 -12.91 74.37 4.55
CA SER A 6 -11.61 73.69 4.37
C SER A 6 -11.19 72.74 5.50
N TRP A 7 -11.79 72.81 6.69
CA TRP A 7 -11.39 71.93 7.82
C TRP A 7 -11.99 70.52 7.78
N LYS A 8 -13.17 70.33 7.16
CA LYS A 8 -13.76 68.98 7.01
C LYS A 8 -13.07 68.14 5.94
N ARG A 9 -12.44 68.75 4.93
CA ARG A 9 -11.69 68.00 3.90
C ARG A 9 -10.30 67.61 4.37
N LEU A 10 -9.62 68.46 5.16
CA LEU A 10 -8.29 68.15 5.71
C LEU A 10 -8.35 67.04 6.79
N SER A 11 -9.42 67.02 7.60
CA SER A 11 -9.60 65.98 8.64
C SER A 11 -10.00 64.62 8.07
N LEU A 12 -10.76 64.57 6.96
CA LEU A 12 -11.03 63.30 6.27
C LEU A 12 -9.79 62.74 5.56
N SER A 13 -8.91 63.59 5.01
CA SER A 13 -7.67 63.13 4.38
C SER A 13 -6.65 62.59 5.40
N ILE A 14 -6.57 63.18 6.59
CA ILE A 14 -5.67 62.69 7.66
C ILE A 14 -6.21 61.41 8.31
N ALA A 15 -7.54 61.28 8.48
CA ALA A 15 -8.15 60.04 8.96
C ALA A 15 -8.03 58.89 7.92
N ALA A 16 -8.19 59.18 6.63
CA ALA A 16 -7.98 58.19 5.57
C ALA A 16 -6.50 57.76 5.45
N LEU A 17 -5.55 58.68 5.68
CA LEU A 17 -4.12 58.35 5.67
C LEU A 17 -3.69 57.56 6.93
N LEU A 18 -4.26 57.84 8.10
CA LEU A 18 -4.02 57.06 9.33
C LEU A 18 -4.64 55.65 9.27
N VAL A 19 -5.78 55.48 8.59
CA VAL A 19 -6.38 54.15 8.34
C VAL A 19 -5.64 53.39 7.23
N LEU A 20 -5.04 54.07 6.24
CA LEU A 20 -4.16 53.43 5.25
C LEU A 20 -2.78 53.06 5.83
N VAL A 21 -2.24 53.83 6.78
CA VAL A 21 -0.96 53.52 7.43
C VAL A 21 -1.09 52.43 8.51
N SER A 22 -2.27 52.25 9.11
CA SER A 22 -2.54 51.12 10.02
C SER A 22 -2.94 49.81 9.31
N THR A 23 -3.16 49.84 7.99
CA THR A 23 -3.49 48.65 7.17
C THR A 23 -2.32 48.14 6.32
N LEU A 24 -1.15 48.78 6.40
CA LEU A 24 0.07 48.38 5.69
C LEU A 24 1.17 47.77 6.58
N SER A 25 0.88 47.44 7.83
CA SER A 25 1.82 46.72 8.71
C SER A 25 1.20 45.53 9.45
N VAL A 26 0.06 45.01 8.99
CA VAL A 26 -0.33 43.65 9.36
C VAL A 26 0.51 42.73 8.49
N GLN A 27 1.70 42.36 8.99
CA GLN A 27 2.31 41.11 8.55
C GLN A 27 1.19 40.06 8.63
N PRO A 28 0.94 39.25 7.58
CA PRO A 28 0.03 38.13 7.72
C PRO A 28 0.53 37.39 8.95
N SER A 29 -0.31 37.27 9.99
CA SER A 29 0.02 36.43 11.11
C SER A 29 0.38 35.08 10.50
N ARG A 30 1.68 34.74 10.52
CA ARG A 30 2.13 33.41 10.14
C ARG A 30 1.34 32.51 11.08
N ALA A 31 0.32 31.85 10.56
CA ALA A 31 -0.30 30.75 11.28
C ALA A 31 0.87 29.87 11.73
N ALA A 32 0.95 29.58 13.02
CA ALA A 32 2.01 28.74 13.55
C ALA A 32 2.04 27.47 12.69
N VAL A 33 3.23 27.12 12.21
CA VAL A 33 3.41 25.91 11.42
C VAL A 33 2.99 24.74 12.34
N PRO A 34 2.13 23.82 11.89
CA PRO A 34 1.72 22.72 12.73
C PRO A 34 2.95 21.88 13.11
N ALA A 35 3.25 21.79 14.40
CA ALA A 35 4.27 20.90 14.94
C ALA A 35 3.58 19.69 15.59
N LEU A 36 4.24 18.53 15.55
CA LEU A 36 3.70 17.29 16.08
C LEU A 36 4.72 16.57 16.97
N ASP A 37 4.40 16.39 18.25
CA ASP A 37 5.27 15.64 19.17
C ASP A 37 5.26 14.14 18.84
N THR A 38 4.08 13.58 18.60
CA THR A 38 3.90 12.15 18.29
C THR A 38 3.04 11.94 17.06
N ILE A 39 3.46 11.01 16.22
CA ILE A 39 2.67 10.56 15.07
C ILE A 39 1.95 9.25 15.40
N ARG A 40 0.79 9.08 14.77
CA ARG A 40 -0.06 7.90 14.91
C ARG A 40 -0.16 7.22 13.56
N VAL A 41 0.35 6.00 13.45
CA VAL A 41 0.39 5.21 12.23
C VAL A 41 -0.56 4.03 12.39
N ALA A 42 -1.57 3.93 11.52
CA ALA A 42 -2.47 2.79 11.51
C ALA A 42 -1.79 1.58 10.86
N MET A 43 -1.60 0.50 11.64
CA MET A 43 -1.09 -0.80 11.15
C MET A 43 -2.23 -1.68 10.61
N PHE A 44 -3.37 -1.62 11.30
CA PHE A 44 -4.61 -2.27 10.93
C PHE A 44 -5.77 -1.33 11.24
N LEU A 45 -6.65 -1.10 10.27
CA LEU A 45 -7.77 -0.19 10.36
C LEU A 45 -8.81 -0.52 9.27
N GLN A 46 -10.09 -0.47 9.64
CA GLN A 46 -11.21 -0.50 8.71
C GLN A 46 -11.69 0.92 8.43
N LEU A 47 -11.41 1.43 7.24
CA LEU A 47 -11.93 2.70 6.75
C LEU A 47 -12.51 2.50 5.34
N PRO A 48 -13.80 2.14 5.23
CA PRO A 48 -14.43 1.74 3.97
C PRO A 48 -14.16 2.75 2.84
N GLY A 49 -13.73 2.23 1.68
CA GLY A 49 -13.44 3.05 0.50
C GLY A 49 -12.15 3.88 0.56
N LYS A 50 -11.40 3.84 1.67
CA LYS A 50 -10.13 4.56 1.82
C LYS A 50 -8.95 3.67 2.21
N TYR A 51 -9.08 2.84 3.26
CA TYR A 51 -8.03 1.92 3.70
C TYR A 51 -8.63 0.72 4.41
N GLU A 52 -8.26 -0.47 3.96
CA GLU A 52 -8.75 -1.74 4.52
C GLU A 52 -7.57 -2.69 4.73
N SER A 53 -7.07 -2.74 5.96
CA SER A 53 -6.11 -3.76 6.40
C SER A 53 -6.55 -4.24 7.76
N LEU A 54 -6.94 -5.51 7.86
CA LEU A 54 -7.59 -6.05 9.04
C LEU A 54 -6.80 -7.19 9.65
N THR A 55 -6.97 -7.35 10.96
CA THR A 55 -6.54 -8.56 11.68
C THR A 55 -7.58 -8.92 12.74
N ALA A 56 -7.72 -10.21 13.04
CA ALA A 56 -8.60 -10.69 14.09
C ALA A 56 -8.07 -10.38 15.50
N ALA A 57 -6.74 -10.33 15.63
CA ALA A 57 -6.03 -10.06 16.87
C ALA A 57 -4.62 -9.55 16.58
N ALA A 58 -4.01 -8.86 17.54
CA ALA A 58 -2.66 -8.32 17.45
C ALA A 58 -1.76 -8.95 18.52
N THR A 59 -0.61 -9.48 18.13
CA THR A 59 0.37 -10.09 19.03
C THR A 59 1.55 -9.16 19.22
N LEU A 60 1.78 -8.77 20.46
CA LEU A 60 2.84 -7.87 20.87
C LEU A 60 3.87 -8.61 21.72
N GLN A 61 5.15 -8.30 21.51
CA GLN A 61 6.27 -8.82 22.30
C GLN A 61 7.35 -7.74 22.41
N SER A 62 8.01 -7.63 23.56
CA SER A 62 9.19 -6.77 23.68
C SER A 62 10.24 -7.41 24.59
N ALA A 63 11.51 -7.25 24.24
CA ALA A 63 12.62 -7.68 25.08
C ALA A 63 12.71 -6.93 26.41
N GLY A 64 12.06 -5.76 26.53
CA GLY A 64 11.95 -4.99 27.78
C GLY A 64 10.67 -5.23 28.58
N GLY A 65 9.78 -6.12 28.13
CA GLY A 65 8.42 -6.27 28.67
C GLY A 65 7.45 -5.22 28.12
N ILE A 66 6.18 -5.33 28.48
CA ILE A 66 5.11 -4.44 27.98
C ILE A 66 4.21 -4.00 29.14
N LYS A 67 4.11 -2.69 29.35
CA LYS A 67 3.16 -2.07 30.28
C LYS A 67 1.79 -1.99 29.61
N ILE A 68 0.79 -2.63 30.23
CA ILE A 68 -0.58 -2.70 29.72
C ILE A 68 -1.49 -1.85 30.58
N GLY A 69 -2.35 -1.09 29.92
CA GLY A 69 -3.29 -0.20 30.58
C GLY A 69 -4.33 0.35 29.63
N THR A 70 -4.88 1.51 29.96
CA THR A 70 -5.82 2.24 29.10
C THR A 70 -5.36 3.66 28.83
N ARG A 71 -5.80 4.21 27.71
CA ARG A 71 -5.67 5.63 27.40
C ARG A 71 -7.04 6.32 27.49
N GLY A 72 -7.12 7.33 28.33
CA GLY A 72 -8.27 8.23 28.43
C GLY A 72 -7.89 9.69 28.16
N PRO A 73 -8.84 10.63 28.28
CA PRO A 73 -8.58 12.06 28.09
C PRO A 73 -7.52 12.64 29.04
N ALA A 74 -7.40 12.08 30.25
CA ALA A 74 -6.42 12.49 31.26
C ALA A 74 -5.02 11.89 31.05
N GLY A 75 -4.82 11.06 30.02
CA GLY A 75 -3.56 10.37 29.73
C GLY A 75 -3.66 8.85 29.82
N THR A 76 -2.53 8.19 30.07
CA THR A 76 -2.42 6.73 30.13
C THR A 76 -2.42 6.24 31.58
N SER A 77 -3.19 5.21 31.87
CA SER A 77 -3.25 4.53 33.17
C SER A 77 -2.73 3.11 33.03
N GLU A 78 -1.60 2.81 33.68
CA GLU A 78 -1.02 1.46 33.71
C GLU A 78 -1.79 0.56 34.67
N TRP A 79 -2.12 -0.66 34.25
CA TRP A 79 -2.84 -1.65 35.06
C TRP A 79 -1.90 -2.75 35.56
N PHE A 80 -1.04 -3.26 34.67
CA PHE A 80 -0.03 -4.29 34.95
C PHE A 80 1.06 -4.30 33.90
N THR A 81 2.16 -4.99 34.19
CA THR A 81 3.28 -5.20 33.25
C THR A 81 3.40 -6.68 32.88
N VAL A 82 3.54 -6.92 31.58
CA VAL A 82 3.91 -8.21 30.99
C VAL A 82 5.44 -8.30 30.96
N GLU A 83 5.98 -9.42 31.43
CA GLU A 83 7.43 -9.63 31.54
C GLU A 83 8.16 -9.62 30.18
N ALA A 84 9.47 -9.40 30.25
CA ALA A 84 10.36 -9.41 29.08
C ALA A 84 10.23 -10.70 28.23
N ASN A 85 10.25 -10.54 26.92
CA ASN A 85 10.15 -11.61 25.92
C ASN A 85 8.86 -12.45 25.97
N ARG A 86 7.87 -12.07 26.78
CA ARG A 86 6.56 -12.71 26.75
C ARG A 86 5.72 -12.10 25.63
N SER A 87 5.16 -12.97 24.78
CA SER A 87 4.18 -12.58 23.77
C SER A 87 2.80 -12.53 24.38
N VAL A 88 2.06 -11.46 24.11
CA VAL A 88 0.67 -11.27 24.51
C VAL A 88 -0.16 -10.83 23.33
N ARG A 89 -1.42 -11.23 23.29
CA ARG A 89 -2.31 -11.03 22.17
C ARG A 89 -3.51 -10.19 22.58
N PHE A 90 -4.07 -9.43 21.66
CA PHE A 90 -5.22 -8.56 21.92
C PHE A 90 -6.29 -8.74 20.85
N ALA A 91 -7.55 -8.82 21.27
CA ALA A 91 -8.69 -8.88 20.35
C ALA A 91 -9.85 -8.07 20.90
N VAL A 92 -10.73 -7.62 20.02
CA VAL A 92 -11.99 -6.99 20.45
C VAL A 92 -12.93 -8.07 20.97
N ASP A 93 -13.63 -7.76 22.05
CA ASP A 93 -14.61 -8.60 22.71
C ASP A 93 -16.01 -8.02 22.50
N ASP A 94 -16.62 -8.44 21.38
CA ASP A 94 -17.94 -7.99 20.94
C ASP A 94 -18.65 -9.15 20.24
N TYR A 95 -19.69 -8.90 19.45
CA TYR A 95 -20.39 -9.93 18.70
C TYR A 95 -19.45 -10.70 17.76
N LYS A 96 -19.52 -12.03 17.84
CA LYS A 96 -18.77 -13.02 17.06
C LYS A 96 -19.64 -14.22 16.71
N VAL A 97 -19.08 -15.12 15.91
CA VAL A 97 -19.64 -16.46 15.69
C VAL A 97 -18.71 -17.48 16.33
N LYS A 98 -19.22 -18.29 17.26
CA LYS A 98 -18.52 -19.50 17.74
C LYS A 98 -18.77 -20.60 16.72
N LEU A 99 -17.74 -20.99 15.99
CA LEU A 99 -17.83 -21.97 14.91
C LEU A 99 -17.76 -23.42 15.40
N ILE A 100 -16.91 -23.68 16.39
CA ILE A 100 -16.77 -25.01 17.00
C ILE A 100 -16.40 -24.89 18.47
N GLU A 101 -16.80 -25.89 19.27
CA GLU A 101 -16.29 -26.19 20.60
C GLU A 101 -16.03 -27.70 20.68
N THR A 102 -14.80 -28.12 20.98
CA THR A 102 -14.41 -29.54 20.95
C THR A 102 -13.23 -29.83 21.86
N ALA A 103 -13.16 -31.04 22.42
CA ALA A 103 -11.98 -31.50 23.16
C ALA A 103 -10.79 -31.85 22.24
N ASN A 104 -11.03 -32.02 20.92
CA ASN A 104 -10.00 -32.40 19.95
C ASN A 104 -9.38 -31.15 19.30
N PHE A 105 -8.14 -30.84 19.67
CA PHE A 105 -7.40 -29.72 19.10
C PHE A 105 -7.25 -29.80 17.57
N ALA A 106 -7.02 -30.98 17.00
CA ALA A 106 -6.84 -31.13 15.55
C ALA A 106 -8.12 -30.74 14.77
N ASN A 107 -9.29 -31.03 15.33
CA ASN A 107 -10.57 -30.61 14.74
C ASN A 107 -10.73 -29.09 14.80
N ALA A 108 -10.50 -28.49 15.97
CA ALA A 108 -10.55 -27.03 16.12
C ALA A 108 -9.52 -26.33 15.22
N TRP A 109 -8.31 -26.88 15.11
CA TRP A 109 -7.26 -26.40 14.24
C TRP A 109 -7.65 -26.44 12.76
N SER A 110 -8.27 -27.55 12.31
CA SER A 110 -8.76 -27.68 10.93
C SER A 110 -9.84 -26.65 10.60
N VAL A 111 -10.75 -26.39 11.53
CA VAL A 111 -11.75 -25.30 11.39
C VAL A 111 -11.07 -23.94 11.32
N TYR A 112 -10.10 -23.67 12.19
CA TYR A 112 -9.35 -22.41 12.19
C TYR A 112 -8.58 -22.20 10.87
N GLN A 113 -7.90 -23.22 10.35
CA GLN A 113 -7.22 -23.17 9.05
C GLN A 113 -8.21 -22.92 7.90
N HIS A 114 -9.41 -23.52 7.96
CA HIS A 114 -10.44 -23.25 6.97
C HIS A 114 -10.89 -21.79 7.00
N VAL A 115 -11.15 -21.23 8.19
CA VAL A 115 -11.49 -19.81 8.36
C VAL A 115 -10.44 -18.91 7.73
N GLN A 116 -9.15 -19.17 7.98
CA GLN A 116 -8.06 -18.41 7.37
C GLN A 116 -8.04 -18.54 5.85
N SER A 117 -8.21 -19.76 5.31
CA SER A 117 -8.24 -20.00 3.86
C SER A 117 -9.42 -19.30 3.16
N ALA A 118 -10.54 -19.13 3.88
CA ALA A 118 -11.71 -18.39 3.44
C ALA A 118 -11.61 -16.87 3.69
N ARG A 119 -10.43 -16.37 4.11
CA ARG A 119 -10.17 -14.97 4.48
C ARG A 119 -11.06 -14.45 5.63
N GLY A 120 -11.58 -15.36 6.46
CA GLY A 120 -12.30 -15.02 7.68
C GLY A 120 -11.37 -14.53 8.78
N MET A 121 -11.90 -13.74 9.71
CA MET A 121 -11.11 -13.14 10.79
C MET A 121 -11.32 -13.91 12.10
N GLY A 122 -10.68 -15.06 12.25
CA GLY A 122 -10.85 -15.91 13.42
C GLY A 122 -9.64 -16.00 14.35
N TYR A 123 -9.89 -16.56 15.53
CA TYR A 123 -8.87 -17.07 16.44
C TYR A 123 -9.36 -18.34 17.14
N ILE A 124 -8.43 -19.15 17.63
CA ILE A 124 -8.70 -20.37 18.38
C ILE A 124 -8.27 -20.14 19.83
N SER A 125 -9.20 -20.36 20.76
CA SER A 125 -8.94 -20.26 22.19
C SER A 125 -9.37 -21.51 22.95
N SER A 126 -8.82 -21.76 24.14
CA SER A 126 -9.29 -22.83 25.01
C SER A 126 -10.01 -22.31 26.26
N VAL A 127 -10.85 -23.17 26.84
CA VAL A 127 -11.57 -22.96 28.09
C VAL A 127 -11.59 -24.26 28.90
N SER A 128 -11.45 -24.16 30.23
CA SER A 128 -11.64 -25.29 31.14
C SER A 128 -13.15 -25.46 31.38
N LYS A 129 -13.72 -26.59 30.94
CA LYS A 129 -15.15 -26.86 31.01
C LYS A 129 -15.42 -28.35 31.20
N ASN A 130 -16.39 -28.71 32.04
CA ASN A 130 -16.74 -30.11 32.36
C ASN A 130 -15.53 -30.96 32.82
N GLY A 131 -14.57 -30.34 33.54
CA GLY A 131 -13.37 -31.03 34.03
C GLY A 131 -12.29 -31.28 32.97
N GLY A 132 -12.43 -30.77 31.75
CA GLY A 132 -11.44 -30.89 30.67
C GLY A 132 -11.18 -29.57 29.95
N THR A 133 -10.23 -29.59 29.01
CA THR A 133 -9.96 -28.44 28.13
C THR A 133 -10.76 -28.60 26.84
N LEU A 134 -11.57 -27.58 26.51
CA LEU A 134 -12.24 -27.49 25.22
C LEU A 134 -11.64 -26.35 24.40
N TYR A 135 -11.45 -26.60 23.11
CA TYR A 135 -10.98 -25.65 22.13
C TYR A 135 -12.15 -25.07 21.37
N GLN A 136 -12.17 -23.75 21.27
CA GLN A 136 -13.21 -22.95 20.66
C GLN A 136 -12.62 -22.14 19.51
N VAL A 137 -13.26 -22.16 18.34
CA VAL A 137 -12.91 -21.24 17.24
C VAL A 137 -13.96 -20.15 17.15
N PHE A 138 -13.51 -18.91 17.25
CA PHE A 138 -14.34 -17.73 17.06
C PHE A 138 -14.01 -17.08 15.73
N GLU A 139 -15.04 -16.55 15.07
CA GLU A 139 -14.89 -15.77 13.86
C GLU A 139 -15.54 -14.41 13.99
N GLY A 140 -14.79 -13.43 13.51
CA GLY A 140 -15.22 -12.06 13.32
C GLY A 140 -15.11 -11.19 14.56
N THR A 141 -15.49 -9.96 14.33
CA THR A 141 -15.86 -8.94 15.30
C THR A 141 -16.88 -8.12 14.53
N TYR A 142 -18.09 -8.05 15.08
CA TYR A 142 -19.25 -7.47 14.43
C TYR A 142 -19.81 -6.40 15.37
N GLY A 143 -20.22 -5.26 14.83
CA GLY A 143 -20.70 -4.15 15.66
C GLY A 143 -22.11 -4.37 16.19
N SER A 144 -22.79 -5.43 15.75
CA SER A 144 -24.17 -5.73 16.15
C SER A 144 -24.53 -7.21 16.10
N ALA A 145 -25.60 -7.57 16.81
CA ALA A 145 -26.21 -8.89 16.76
C ALA A 145 -26.68 -9.26 15.34
N GLN A 146 -27.14 -8.27 14.57
CA GLN A 146 -27.64 -8.47 13.20
C GLN A 146 -26.49 -8.84 12.25
N GLU A 147 -25.36 -8.15 12.35
CA GLU A 147 -24.16 -8.44 11.55
C GLU A 147 -23.59 -9.82 11.86
N SER A 148 -23.52 -10.20 13.14
CA SER A 148 -23.06 -11.53 13.54
C SER A 148 -24.04 -12.63 13.14
N ALA A 149 -25.35 -12.37 13.12
CA ALA A 149 -26.35 -13.31 12.61
C ALA A 149 -26.19 -13.53 11.09
N ALA A 150 -25.94 -12.46 10.33
CA ALA A 150 -25.64 -12.57 8.90
C ALA A 150 -24.35 -13.37 8.65
N ALA A 151 -23.32 -13.16 9.48
CA ALA A 151 -22.09 -13.96 9.42
C ALA A 151 -22.31 -15.43 9.75
N LEU A 152 -23.11 -15.71 10.79
CA LEU A 152 -23.51 -17.08 11.15
C LEU A 152 -24.22 -17.76 9.98
N GLY A 153 -25.13 -17.05 9.30
CA GLY A 153 -25.80 -17.55 8.09
C GLY A 153 -24.81 -17.92 6.98
N ARG A 154 -23.78 -17.08 6.74
CA ARG A 154 -22.72 -17.39 5.76
C ARG A 154 -21.92 -18.63 6.14
N TRP A 155 -21.51 -18.76 7.40
CA TRP A 155 -20.74 -19.93 7.85
C TRP A 155 -21.57 -21.22 7.85
N ASN A 156 -22.86 -21.16 8.19
CA ASN A 156 -23.75 -22.31 8.08
C ASN A 156 -23.97 -22.77 6.64
N ALA A 157 -23.83 -21.86 5.65
CA ALA A 157 -23.89 -22.20 4.23
C ALA A 157 -22.55 -22.75 3.67
N ASP A 158 -21.46 -22.69 4.43
CA ASP A 158 -20.16 -23.19 4.00
C ASP A 158 -20.11 -24.72 4.16
N ALA A 159 -20.13 -25.43 3.02
CA ALA A 159 -20.13 -26.88 2.97
C ALA A 159 -18.83 -27.49 3.54
N LYS A 160 -17.68 -26.84 3.35
CA LYS A 160 -16.39 -27.33 3.85
C LYS A 160 -16.32 -27.16 5.36
N LEU A 161 -16.79 -26.04 5.90
CA LEU A 161 -16.93 -25.87 7.34
C LEU A 161 -17.83 -26.95 7.92
N THR A 162 -19.03 -27.13 7.35
CA THR A 162 -20.04 -28.09 7.83
C THR A 162 -19.45 -29.51 7.97
N GLY A 163 -18.62 -29.94 7.03
CA GLY A 163 -17.93 -31.24 7.10
C GLY A 163 -16.91 -31.37 8.24
N LEU A 164 -16.39 -30.26 8.76
CA LEU A 164 -15.41 -30.22 9.85
C LEU A 164 -16.03 -30.16 11.25
N LEU A 165 -17.32 -29.82 11.37
CA LEU A 165 -17.94 -29.50 12.67
C LEU A 165 -18.29 -30.71 13.52
N GLY A 166 -18.33 -31.93 12.96
CA GLY A 166 -18.66 -33.14 13.71
C GLY A 166 -20.03 -33.08 14.41
N GLY A 167 -21.00 -32.36 13.83
CA GLY A 167 -22.34 -32.16 14.39
C GLY A 167 -22.48 -30.95 15.32
N PHE A 168 -21.39 -30.23 15.64
CA PHE A 168 -21.47 -28.96 16.35
C PHE A 168 -22.25 -27.93 15.51
N LYS A 169 -23.15 -27.17 16.15
CA LYS A 169 -23.91 -26.11 15.50
C LYS A 169 -23.27 -24.76 15.82
N PRO A 170 -22.75 -24.03 14.81
CA PRO A 170 -22.25 -22.68 15.03
C PRO A 170 -23.32 -21.79 15.65
N ALA A 171 -22.91 -20.87 16.52
CA ALA A 171 -23.82 -20.00 17.25
C ALA A 171 -23.25 -18.59 17.39
N GLN A 172 -24.14 -17.62 17.60
CA GLN A 172 -23.72 -16.28 17.96
C GLN A 172 -23.09 -16.28 19.35
N HIS A 173 -22.12 -15.40 19.54
CA HIS A 173 -21.49 -15.12 20.81
C HIS A 173 -21.46 -13.60 20.97
N GLY A 174 -21.97 -13.09 22.09
CA GLY A 174 -22.08 -11.66 22.33
C GLY A 174 -21.27 -11.19 23.54
N PRO A 175 -21.24 -9.86 23.76
CA PRO A 175 -20.45 -9.25 24.83
C PRO A 175 -21.07 -9.41 26.23
N LEU A 176 -22.35 -9.77 26.35
CA LEU A 176 -23.06 -9.75 27.63
C LEU A 176 -22.63 -10.92 28.53
N ARG A 177 -22.29 -10.62 29.79
CA ARG A 177 -21.76 -11.60 30.74
C ARG A 177 -22.29 -11.40 32.14
N LEU A 178 -22.09 -12.43 32.96
CA LEU A 178 -22.15 -12.31 34.41
C LEU A 178 -20.73 -12.11 34.95
N GLU A 179 -20.58 -11.44 36.08
CA GLU A 179 -19.31 -11.14 36.73
C GLU A 179 -19.39 -11.45 38.22
N SER A 180 -18.32 -12.04 38.75
CA SER A 180 -18.15 -12.27 40.19
C SER A 180 -17.76 -10.97 40.92
N PRO A 181 -17.89 -10.93 42.26
CA PRO A 181 -17.18 -9.94 43.05
C PRO A 181 -15.66 -9.96 42.77
N ALA A 182 -15.00 -8.85 43.10
CA ALA A 182 -13.55 -8.72 43.00
C ALA A 182 -12.83 -9.76 43.86
N LEU A 183 -11.70 -10.26 43.36
CA LEU A 183 -10.85 -11.27 43.95
C LEU A 183 -9.46 -10.70 44.23
N GLU A 184 -8.78 -11.31 45.20
CA GLU A 184 -7.47 -10.86 45.70
C GLU A 184 -6.32 -11.01 44.71
N SER A 185 -6.42 -11.94 43.74
CA SER A 185 -5.35 -12.22 42.79
C SER A 185 -5.83 -12.87 41.50
N LYS A 186 -4.98 -12.82 40.45
CA LYS A 186 -5.18 -13.56 39.20
C LYS A 186 -5.33 -15.06 39.44
N ALA A 187 -4.53 -15.63 40.35
CA ALA A 187 -4.58 -17.05 40.69
C ALA A 187 -5.93 -17.45 41.31
N ALA A 188 -6.45 -16.64 42.25
CA ALA A 188 -7.77 -16.86 42.84
C ALA A 188 -8.88 -16.82 41.76
N ALA A 189 -8.77 -15.88 40.81
CA ALA A 189 -9.70 -15.81 39.68
C ALA A 189 -9.59 -17.02 38.75
N GLN A 190 -8.38 -17.53 38.49
CA GLN A 190 -8.20 -18.75 37.69
C GLN A 190 -8.85 -19.97 38.37
N THR A 191 -8.68 -20.12 39.69
CA THR A 191 -9.31 -21.21 40.46
C THR A 191 -10.84 -21.11 40.40
N LEU A 192 -11.40 -19.91 40.61
CA LEU A 192 -12.86 -19.73 40.52
C LEU A 192 -13.39 -19.97 39.10
N ALA A 193 -12.69 -19.49 38.08
CA ALA A 193 -13.07 -19.71 36.68
C ALA A 193 -13.07 -21.21 36.34
N ALA A 194 -12.05 -21.96 36.77
CA ALA A 194 -12.01 -23.42 36.58
C ALA A 194 -13.15 -24.14 37.32
N SER A 195 -13.51 -23.69 38.53
CA SER A 195 -14.61 -24.25 39.31
C SER A 195 -15.97 -24.03 38.65
N ILE A 196 -16.25 -22.81 38.17
CA ILE A 196 -17.47 -22.50 37.41
C ILE A 196 -17.48 -23.26 36.07
N GLY A 197 -16.31 -23.38 35.43
CA GLY A 197 -16.13 -24.20 34.23
C GLY A 197 -16.46 -25.68 34.44
N GLY A 198 -16.13 -26.23 35.60
CA GLY A 198 -16.52 -27.58 36.02
C GLY A 198 -18.04 -27.82 36.00
N ALA A 199 -18.84 -26.77 36.20
CA ALA A 199 -20.31 -26.81 36.08
C ALA A 199 -20.82 -26.65 34.63
N GLY A 200 -19.93 -26.67 33.64
CA GLY A 200 -20.28 -26.63 32.22
C GLY A 200 -20.52 -25.24 31.65
N LEU A 201 -19.93 -24.21 32.25
CA LEU A 201 -20.07 -22.81 31.82
C LEU A 201 -18.75 -22.27 31.27
N ASP A 202 -18.83 -21.38 30.27
CA ASP A 202 -17.65 -20.66 29.78
C ASP A 202 -17.29 -19.59 30.83
N ALA A 203 -16.17 -19.73 31.54
CA ALA A 203 -15.74 -18.80 32.57
C ALA A 203 -14.29 -18.37 32.36
N TYR A 204 -14.03 -17.07 32.46
CA TYR A 204 -12.74 -16.48 32.16
C TYR A 204 -12.35 -15.46 33.23
N VAL A 205 -11.05 -15.30 33.45
CA VAL A 205 -10.52 -14.24 34.31
C VAL A 205 -10.73 -12.91 33.61
N ALA A 206 -11.29 -11.94 34.31
CA ALA A 206 -11.35 -10.56 33.87
C ALA A 206 -10.43 -9.68 34.74
N VAL A 207 -9.89 -8.64 34.14
CA VAL A 207 -9.03 -7.64 34.78
C VAL A 207 -9.63 -6.26 34.56
N ARG A 208 -9.69 -5.47 35.62
CA ARG A 208 -10.07 -4.05 35.59
C ARG A 208 -9.03 -3.19 36.29
N ALA A 209 -9.06 -1.89 36.04
CA ALA A 209 -8.31 -0.93 36.83
C ALA A 209 -8.82 -0.89 38.27
N GLY A 210 -7.92 -0.84 39.25
CA GLY A 210 -8.22 -0.56 40.65
C GLY A 210 -7.31 0.51 41.22
N ALA A 211 -7.63 0.97 42.44
CA ALA A 211 -6.90 2.05 43.11
C ALA A 211 -5.43 1.73 43.41
N LYS A 212 -5.07 0.45 43.49
CA LYS A 212 -3.70 -0.04 43.77
C LYS A 212 -3.18 -0.99 42.69
N GLY A 213 -3.65 -0.84 41.45
CA GLY A 213 -3.30 -1.72 40.32
C GLY A 213 -4.47 -2.59 39.87
N ALA A 214 -4.18 -3.65 39.11
CA ALA A 214 -5.17 -4.57 38.55
C ALA A 214 -6.07 -5.24 39.61
N VAL A 215 -7.39 -5.24 39.36
CA VAL A 215 -8.39 -5.99 40.13
C VAL A 215 -8.90 -7.14 39.27
N TYR A 216 -9.02 -8.32 39.87
CA TYR A 216 -9.41 -9.54 39.17
C TYR A 216 -10.84 -9.94 39.51
N SER A 217 -11.57 -10.45 38.53
CA SER A 217 -12.90 -11.05 38.69
C SER A 217 -13.03 -12.24 37.74
N VAL A 218 -14.15 -12.95 37.80
CA VAL A 218 -14.49 -13.98 36.82
C VAL A 218 -15.71 -13.55 36.05
N MET A 219 -15.60 -13.47 34.72
CA MET A 219 -16.71 -13.24 33.82
C MET A 219 -17.16 -14.54 33.16
N VAL A 220 -18.48 -14.76 33.14
CA VAL A 220 -19.12 -16.00 32.71
C VAL A 220 -20.00 -15.74 31.50
N GLY A 221 -19.85 -16.61 30.49
CA GLY A 221 -20.64 -16.66 29.26
C GLY A 221 -20.23 -15.67 28.17
N GLY A 222 -21.21 -15.29 27.36
CA GLY A 222 -21.10 -14.42 26.20
C GLY A 222 -22.42 -14.40 25.44
N ALA A 223 -23.45 -13.95 26.14
CA ALA A 223 -24.81 -13.84 25.64
C ALA A 223 -24.91 -12.71 24.61
N SER A 224 -25.69 -12.94 23.56
CA SER A 224 -25.96 -11.99 22.48
C SER A 224 -27.17 -11.11 22.78
N THR A 225 -28.03 -11.52 23.72
CA THR A 225 -29.25 -10.79 24.08
C THR A 225 -29.46 -10.79 25.59
N ALA A 226 -30.29 -9.87 26.09
CA ALA A 226 -30.65 -9.80 27.50
C ALA A 226 -31.39 -11.06 27.97
N ASP A 227 -32.15 -11.73 27.10
CA ASP A 227 -32.87 -12.97 27.45
C ASP A 227 -31.93 -14.19 27.49
N GLU A 228 -30.93 -14.23 26.61
CA GLU A 228 -29.82 -15.19 26.74
C GLU A 228 -29.04 -14.97 28.03
N LEU A 229 -28.83 -13.71 28.45
CA LEU A 229 -28.15 -13.39 29.72
C LEU A 229 -28.97 -13.87 30.93
N LYS A 230 -30.30 -13.71 30.92
CA LYS A 230 -31.18 -14.26 31.98
C LYS A 230 -31.11 -15.80 32.03
N THR A 231 -31.12 -16.45 30.87
CA THR A 231 -30.96 -17.90 30.76
C THR A 231 -29.61 -18.35 31.33
N LEU A 232 -28.54 -17.63 30.99
CA LEU A 232 -27.22 -17.84 31.54
C LEU A 232 -27.18 -17.64 33.06
N GLN A 233 -27.86 -16.63 33.60
CA GLN A 233 -27.94 -16.38 35.04
C GLN A 233 -28.63 -17.53 35.79
N ALA A 234 -29.72 -18.06 35.24
CA ALA A 234 -30.39 -19.22 35.82
C ALA A 234 -29.53 -20.50 35.80
N ALA A 235 -28.73 -20.69 34.75
CA ALA A 235 -27.77 -21.80 34.69
C ALA A 235 -26.60 -21.59 35.66
N ALA A 236 -26.04 -20.38 35.71
CA ALA A 236 -24.91 -20.01 36.54
C ALA A 236 -25.21 -20.07 38.03
N ALA A 237 -26.45 -19.80 38.45
CA ALA A 237 -26.89 -19.94 39.84
C ALA A 237 -26.69 -21.35 40.42
N LYS A 238 -26.57 -22.38 39.57
CA LYS A 238 -26.31 -23.78 39.98
C LYS A 238 -24.82 -24.10 40.13
N ALA A 239 -23.94 -23.22 39.66
CA ALA A 239 -22.49 -23.41 39.75
C ALA A 239 -21.94 -22.97 41.12
N PRO A 240 -20.74 -23.43 41.51
CA PRO A 240 -20.05 -22.93 42.70
C PRO A 240 -19.93 -21.41 42.70
N SER A 241 -20.30 -20.77 43.81
CA SER A 241 -20.36 -19.31 43.96
C SER A 241 -21.30 -18.59 42.97
N GLY A 242 -22.14 -19.34 42.25
CA GLY A 242 -23.01 -18.84 41.19
C GLY A 242 -24.04 -17.81 41.64
N ALA A 243 -24.52 -17.91 42.88
CA ALA A 243 -25.44 -16.95 43.48
C ALA A 243 -24.85 -15.54 43.66
N SER A 244 -23.51 -15.42 43.63
CA SER A 244 -22.82 -14.12 43.73
C SER A 244 -22.63 -13.42 42.38
N LEU A 245 -22.86 -14.13 41.26
CA LEU A 245 -22.68 -13.62 39.91
C LEU A 245 -23.80 -12.63 39.57
N LYS A 246 -23.41 -11.46 39.05
CA LYS A 246 -24.34 -10.39 38.62
C LYS A 246 -24.07 -10.02 37.17
N PRO A 247 -25.02 -9.42 36.43
CA PRO A 247 -24.73 -8.82 35.13
C PRO A 247 -23.49 -7.92 35.19
N ALA A 248 -22.52 -8.18 34.31
CA ALA A 248 -21.27 -7.44 34.22
C ALA A 248 -21.52 -6.04 33.64
N ASP A 249 -20.79 -5.04 34.12
CA ASP A 249 -20.72 -3.74 33.43
C ASP A 249 -19.74 -3.85 32.25
N THR A 250 -20.26 -4.30 31.11
CA THR A 250 -19.48 -4.49 29.89
C THR A 250 -19.21 -3.18 29.13
N ALA A 251 -19.78 -2.07 29.58
CA ALA A 251 -19.47 -0.73 29.04
C ALA A 251 -18.21 -0.14 29.70
N SER A 252 -17.98 -0.45 30.97
CA SER A 252 -16.74 -0.06 31.66
C SER A 252 -15.53 -0.87 31.18
N PRO A 253 -14.32 -0.28 31.10
CA PRO A 253 -13.11 -0.96 30.68
C PRO A 253 -12.81 -2.27 31.42
N TYR A 254 -12.48 -3.32 30.68
CA TYR A 254 -11.97 -4.59 31.19
C TYR A 254 -11.07 -5.29 30.16
N LEU A 255 -10.25 -6.24 30.63
CA LEU A 255 -9.56 -7.21 29.79
C LEU A 255 -9.96 -8.62 30.22
N LEU A 256 -10.51 -9.40 29.29
CA LEU A 256 -10.86 -10.81 29.48
C LEU A 256 -9.67 -11.67 29.04
N ILE A 257 -9.10 -12.45 29.96
CA ILE A 257 -7.94 -13.30 29.69
C ILE A 257 -8.42 -14.63 29.11
N ARG A 258 -7.96 -14.94 27.89
CA ARG A 258 -8.19 -16.21 27.19
C ARG A 258 -6.87 -16.86 26.82
N ALA A 259 -6.88 -18.17 26.59
CA ALA A 259 -5.72 -18.92 26.13
C ALA A 259 -5.82 -19.12 24.61
N ASP A 260 -5.05 -18.37 23.82
CA ASP A 260 -5.03 -18.45 22.35
C ASP A 260 -4.00 -19.48 21.85
N HIS A 261 -4.38 -20.30 20.87
CA HIS A 261 -3.51 -21.31 20.26
C HIS A 261 -3.20 -21.04 18.78
N GLY A 262 -3.67 -19.91 18.25
CA GLY A 262 -3.61 -19.59 16.82
C GLY A 262 -2.18 -19.36 16.34
N VAL A 263 -1.37 -18.68 17.17
CA VAL A 263 0.02 -18.35 16.83
C VAL A 263 0.94 -19.57 16.92
N SER A 264 0.78 -20.40 17.95
CA SER A 264 1.66 -21.54 18.19
C SER A 264 1.33 -22.74 17.30
N GLY A 265 0.07 -22.87 16.90
CA GLY A 265 -0.44 -24.07 16.23
C GLY A 265 -0.39 -25.33 17.09
N LYS A 266 -0.33 -25.17 18.41
CA LYS A 266 -0.12 -26.28 19.35
C LYS A 266 -1.09 -26.23 20.54
N ALA A 267 -1.59 -27.40 20.91
CA ALA A 267 -2.50 -27.60 22.04
C ALA A 267 -1.87 -27.22 23.40
N ASP A 268 -0.60 -27.53 23.59
CA ASP A 268 0.16 -27.38 24.84
C ASP A 268 0.88 -26.02 24.97
N SER A 269 0.78 -25.16 23.96
CA SER A 269 1.49 -23.88 23.93
C SER A 269 0.51 -22.75 23.63
N ALA A 270 -0.23 -22.29 24.62
CA ALA A 270 -1.12 -21.13 24.49
C ALA A 270 -0.41 -19.80 24.78
N LEU A 271 -0.86 -18.73 24.13
CA LEU A 271 -0.55 -17.34 24.48
C LEU A 271 -1.71 -16.74 25.30
N GLU A 272 -1.39 -15.79 26.18
CA GLU A 272 -2.44 -14.99 26.82
C GLU A 272 -3.01 -14.00 25.81
N LEU A 273 -4.31 -14.11 25.57
CA LEU A 273 -5.12 -13.19 24.79
C LEU A 273 -5.94 -12.31 25.74
N TYR A 274 -5.73 -11.01 25.69
CA TYR A 274 -6.54 -10.01 26.39
C TYR A 274 -7.62 -9.49 25.44
N ALA A 275 -8.85 -9.95 25.64
CA ALA A 275 -10.01 -9.47 24.89
C ALA A 275 -10.62 -8.24 25.57
N PHE A 276 -10.87 -7.16 24.83
CA PHE A 276 -11.33 -5.88 25.38
C PHE A 276 -12.63 -5.39 24.70
N PRO A 277 -13.54 -4.72 25.41
CA PRO A 277 -14.84 -4.30 24.86
C PRO A 277 -14.68 -3.33 23.69
N ALA A 278 -15.60 -3.40 22.71
CA ALA A 278 -15.58 -2.54 21.53
C ALA A 278 -16.00 -1.08 21.74
N GLY A 279 -16.37 -0.67 22.95
CA GLY A 279 -16.74 0.70 23.25
C GLY A 279 -15.55 1.67 23.14
N ASP A 280 -15.59 2.77 23.90
CA ASP A 280 -14.56 3.81 23.85
C ASP A 280 -13.22 3.39 24.49
N MET A 281 -13.07 2.13 24.86
CA MET A 281 -11.84 1.60 25.46
C MET A 281 -10.71 1.59 24.45
N LYS A 282 -9.62 2.26 24.85
CA LYS A 282 -8.32 2.23 24.16
C LYS A 282 -7.33 1.51 25.06
N VAL A 283 -7.00 0.27 24.72
CA VAL A 283 -5.91 -0.44 25.38
C VAL A 283 -4.61 0.24 24.98
N TRP A 284 -3.78 0.55 25.96
CA TRP A 284 -2.47 1.15 25.76
C TRP A 284 -1.39 0.15 26.14
N ALA A 285 -0.54 -0.19 25.17
CA ALA A 285 0.59 -1.09 25.31
C ALA A 285 1.90 -0.32 25.10
N ALA A 286 2.55 0.05 26.20
CA ALA A 286 3.81 0.80 26.19
C ALA A 286 5.00 -0.13 26.47
N PRO A 287 6.20 0.17 25.96
CA PRO A 287 7.37 -0.65 26.22
C PRO A 287 7.76 -0.57 27.70
N GLY A 288 8.14 -1.69 28.30
CA GLY A 288 8.63 -1.76 29.68
C GLY A 288 10.03 -1.17 29.87
N GLY A 289 10.77 -0.93 28.77
CA GLY A 289 12.09 -0.32 28.72
C GLY A 289 12.36 0.37 27.39
N ALA A 290 13.63 0.54 27.01
CA ALA A 290 14.02 1.21 25.76
C ALA A 290 13.86 0.36 24.48
N GLN A 291 13.56 -0.93 24.64
CA GLN A 291 13.47 -1.88 23.53
C GLN A 291 12.15 -1.70 22.76
N PRO A 292 12.16 -1.87 21.42
CA PRO A 292 10.95 -1.73 20.61
C PRO A 292 9.92 -2.85 20.92
N ILE A 293 8.69 -2.65 20.44
CA ILE A 293 7.62 -3.65 20.49
C ILE A 293 7.49 -4.31 19.12
N GLY A 294 7.60 -5.64 19.08
CA GLY A 294 7.30 -6.47 17.92
C GLY A 294 5.80 -6.63 17.69
N LEU A 295 5.38 -6.67 16.42
CA LEU A 295 4.01 -6.98 15.99
C LEU A 295 4.03 -8.15 15.00
N THR A 296 3.57 -9.32 15.43
CA THR A 296 3.64 -10.57 14.65
C THR A 296 2.88 -10.47 13.33
N GLU A 297 1.66 -9.94 13.36
CA GLU A 297 0.77 -9.84 12.19
C GLU A 297 1.29 -8.86 11.13
N ARG A 298 2.32 -8.07 11.45
CA ARG A 298 3.00 -7.18 10.50
C ARG A 298 4.42 -7.64 10.20
N SER A 299 4.52 -8.87 9.73
CA SER A 299 5.77 -9.52 9.30
C SER A 299 6.82 -9.61 10.41
N ASN A 300 6.39 -9.78 11.67
CA ASN A 300 7.26 -9.81 12.85
C ASN A 300 8.19 -8.58 12.98
N ARG A 301 7.77 -7.42 12.45
CA ARG A 301 8.55 -6.18 12.54
C ARG A 301 8.46 -5.60 13.95
N THR A 302 9.49 -4.84 14.32
CA THR A 302 9.63 -4.15 15.60
C THR A 302 9.49 -2.65 15.45
N TYR A 303 8.75 -2.00 16.35
CA TYR A 303 8.36 -0.59 16.26
C TYR A 303 8.73 0.18 17.54
N ARG A 304 9.09 1.45 17.37
CA ARG A 304 9.30 2.39 18.49
C ARG A 304 7.96 2.85 19.05
N GLY A 305 8.01 3.44 20.25
CA GLY A 305 6.83 3.99 20.90
C GLY A 305 5.89 2.91 21.43
N SER A 306 4.61 3.23 21.48
CA SER A 306 3.55 2.41 22.08
C SER A 306 2.54 1.96 21.03
N PHE A 307 1.67 1.03 21.40
CA PHE A 307 0.51 0.62 20.61
C PHE A 307 -0.78 0.99 21.32
N GLU A 308 -1.71 1.57 20.57
CA GLU A 308 -3.12 1.66 20.92
C GLU A 308 -3.89 0.55 20.21
N LEU A 309 -4.68 -0.19 20.98
CA LEU A 309 -5.62 -1.18 20.45
C LEU A 309 -7.02 -0.75 20.84
N SER A 310 -7.89 -0.59 19.85
CA SER A 310 -9.27 -0.14 20.05
C SER A 310 -10.19 -0.83 19.05
N ALA A 311 -11.50 -0.76 19.26
CA ALA A 311 -12.45 -1.07 18.22
C ALA A 311 -12.72 0.18 17.37
N PHE A 312 -12.84 0.00 16.06
CA PHE A 312 -13.16 1.05 15.12
C PHE A 312 -13.92 0.45 13.94
N ASN A 313 -15.09 1.00 13.61
CA ASN A 313 -16.00 0.46 12.58
C ASN A 313 -16.25 -1.06 12.73
N GLY A 314 -16.47 -1.51 13.97
CA GLY A 314 -16.73 -2.92 14.29
C GLY A 314 -15.53 -3.86 14.08
N LYS A 315 -14.32 -3.35 13.89
CA LYS A 315 -13.09 -4.13 13.71
C LYS A 315 -12.02 -3.71 14.71
N LEU A 316 -11.00 -4.55 14.90
CA LEU A 316 -9.81 -4.21 15.66
C LEU A 316 -8.99 -3.16 14.87
N ALA A 317 -8.75 -2.02 15.50
CA ALA A 317 -7.76 -1.06 15.07
C ALA A 317 -6.47 -1.24 15.89
N VAL A 318 -5.34 -1.20 15.20
CA VAL A 318 -3.99 -1.28 15.80
C VAL A 318 -3.20 -0.08 15.34
N ILE A 319 -2.92 0.84 16.26
CA ILE A 319 -2.27 2.11 15.97
C ILE A 319 -0.92 2.13 16.69
N ASN A 320 0.17 2.35 15.96
CA ASN A 320 1.47 2.63 16.55
C ASN A 320 1.61 4.14 16.78
N GLU A 321 1.92 4.55 18.00
CA GLU A 321 2.17 5.94 18.38
C GLU A 321 3.59 6.11 18.90
N LEU A 322 4.33 7.04 18.31
CA LEU A 322 5.76 7.24 18.55
C LEU A 322 6.15 8.70 18.32
N PRO A 323 7.32 9.14 18.84
CA PRO A 323 7.84 10.48 18.55
C PRO A 323 7.93 10.72 17.04
N PHE A 324 7.45 11.88 16.59
CA PHE A 324 7.28 12.13 15.16
C PHE A 324 8.58 12.02 14.36
N GLU A 325 9.68 12.56 14.88
CA GLU A 325 10.99 12.46 14.23
C GLU A 325 11.47 11.00 14.08
N GLN A 326 11.18 10.15 15.06
CA GLN A 326 11.63 8.75 15.03
C GLN A 326 10.86 7.90 14.00
N TYR A 327 9.63 8.28 13.66
CA TYR A 327 8.90 7.69 12.54
C TYR A 327 9.66 7.88 11.21
N LEU A 328 10.23 9.08 11.02
CA LEU A 328 10.95 9.42 9.79
C LEU A 328 12.23 8.61 9.60
N TYR A 329 12.87 8.11 10.67
CA TYR A 329 14.05 7.24 10.56
C TYR A 329 13.78 6.01 9.69
N SER A 330 12.58 5.43 9.85
CA SER A 330 12.12 4.27 9.09
C SER A 330 11.67 4.68 7.69
N VAL A 331 10.86 5.73 7.57
CA VAL A 331 10.35 6.20 6.27
C VAL A 331 11.49 6.53 5.31
N VAL A 332 12.45 7.36 5.73
CA VAL A 332 13.58 7.75 4.86
C VAL A 332 14.41 6.53 4.46
N ALA A 333 14.61 5.57 5.36
CA ALA A 333 15.39 4.37 5.07
C ALA A 333 14.71 3.38 4.11
N VAL A 334 13.38 3.38 4.04
CA VAL A 334 12.63 2.52 3.13
C VAL A 334 12.43 3.20 1.77
N GLU A 335 12.21 4.50 1.77
CA GLU A 335 11.92 5.28 0.56
C GLU A 335 13.18 5.53 -0.28
N MET A 336 14.36 5.62 0.35
CA MET A 336 15.63 5.85 -0.35
C MET A 336 16.71 4.87 0.09
N TYR A 337 17.61 4.55 -0.84
CA TYR A 337 18.81 3.79 -0.49
C TYR A 337 19.68 4.63 0.46
N THR A 338 19.97 4.05 1.62
CA THR A 338 20.72 4.70 2.71
C THR A 338 22.19 4.98 2.39
N SER A 339 22.69 4.46 1.26
CA SER A 339 24.01 4.76 0.69
C SER A 339 24.03 6.00 -0.20
N TRP A 340 22.88 6.59 -0.51
CA TRP A 340 22.80 7.81 -1.34
C TRP A 340 23.32 9.03 -0.57
N PRO A 341 23.73 10.10 -1.28
CA PRO A 341 24.25 11.31 -0.67
C PRO A 341 23.30 11.87 0.39
N ILE A 342 23.87 12.38 1.49
CA ILE A 342 23.10 12.87 2.65
C ILE A 342 22.09 13.96 2.28
N GLU A 343 22.41 14.82 1.31
CA GLU A 343 21.52 15.89 0.84
C GLU A 343 20.24 15.36 0.17
N ALA A 344 20.33 14.21 -0.51
CA ALA A 344 19.15 13.54 -1.06
C ALA A 344 18.28 12.95 0.07
N LEU A 345 18.90 12.34 1.09
CA LEU A 345 18.20 11.82 2.27
C LEU A 345 17.54 12.94 3.09
N LYS A 346 18.20 14.09 3.25
CA LYS A 346 17.65 15.29 3.92
C LYS A 346 16.45 15.84 3.16
N ALA A 347 16.51 15.90 1.84
CA ALA A 347 15.37 16.34 1.02
C ALA A 347 14.16 15.42 1.24
N GLN A 348 14.37 14.11 1.27
CA GLN A 348 13.33 13.13 1.57
C GLN A 348 12.81 13.21 3.00
N ALA A 349 13.65 13.52 3.99
CA ALA A 349 13.22 13.73 5.37
C ALA A 349 12.24 14.90 5.48
N VAL A 350 12.57 16.06 4.90
CA VAL A 350 11.71 17.25 4.88
C VAL A 350 10.43 16.99 4.09
N ALA A 351 10.54 16.32 2.93
CA ALA A 351 9.37 15.93 2.14
C ALA A 351 8.47 14.96 2.93
N ALA A 352 9.02 13.97 3.62
CA ALA A 352 8.24 13.03 4.39
C ALA A 352 7.54 13.69 5.59
N ARG A 353 8.26 14.58 6.30
CA ARG A 353 7.70 15.36 7.43
C ARG A 353 6.53 16.23 6.98
N SER A 354 6.73 16.99 5.90
CA SER A 354 5.71 17.89 5.35
C SER A 354 4.47 17.13 4.90
N TYR A 355 4.64 15.95 4.28
CA TYR A 355 3.54 15.09 3.88
C TYR A 355 2.72 14.63 5.09
N ALA A 356 3.38 14.09 6.12
CA ALA A 356 2.70 13.59 7.31
C ALA A 356 1.93 14.69 8.06
N LEU A 357 2.51 15.88 8.20
CA LEU A 357 1.84 17.04 8.81
C LEU A 357 0.67 17.54 7.97
N ASN A 358 0.83 17.60 6.65
CA ASN A 358 -0.24 18.02 5.75
C ASN A 358 -1.46 17.08 5.83
N LYS A 359 -1.25 15.77 6.00
CA LYS A 359 -2.35 14.80 6.12
C LYS A 359 -3.17 14.97 7.40
N GLY A 360 -2.61 15.55 8.47
CA GLY A 360 -3.29 15.66 9.77
C GLY A 360 -3.86 14.30 10.20
N PHE A 361 -5.04 14.28 10.83
CA PHE A 361 -5.78 13.02 11.12
C PHE A 361 -6.55 12.50 9.89
N GLY A 362 -5.86 12.35 8.76
CA GLY A 362 -6.45 11.92 7.48
C GLY A 362 -7.14 10.55 7.55
N PHE A 363 -6.82 9.73 8.54
CA PHE A 363 -7.42 8.40 8.77
C PHE A 363 -8.28 8.36 10.05
N GLN A 364 -8.83 9.51 10.44
CA GLN A 364 -9.68 9.74 11.61
C GLN A 364 -8.98 9.53 12.96
N ILE A 365 -8.55 8.30 13.27
CA ILE A 365 -7.84 7.96 14.52
C ILE A 365 -6.32 7.83 14.35
N ALA A 366 -5.82 8.04 13.13
CA ALA A 366 -4.41 8.01 12.77
C ALA A 366 -4.08 9.13 11.77
N HIS A 367 -2.80 9.51 11.77
CA HIS A 367 -2.28 10.52 10.86
C HIS A 367 -2.02 9.93 9.47
N VAL A 368 -1.41 8.74 9.46
CA VAL A 368 -0.94 8.03 8.26
C VAL A 368 -1.17 6.52 8.41
N VAL A 369 -1.06 5.80 7.29
CA VAL A 369 -0.98 4.33 7.26
C VAL A 369 0.44 3.89 6.89
N ASP A 370 0.76 2.62 7.10
CA ASP A 370 2.11 2.06 6.89
C ASP A 370 2.38 1.53 5.46
N THR A 371 1.49 1.84 4.51
CA THR A 371 1.59 1.44 3.10
C THR A 371 1.89 2.64 2.19
N THR A 372 2.11 2.38 0.91
CA THR A 372 2.30 3.40 -0.13
C THR A 372 1.08 4.31 -0.35
N LEU A 373 -0.07 4.04 0.30
CA LEU A 373 -1.17 5.00 0.36
C LEU A 373 -0.80 6.24 1.20
N SER A 374 0.13 6.09 2.13
CA SER A 374 0.79 7.19 2.82
C SER A 374 2.28 7.14 2.53
N GLN A 375 3.05 6.52 3.42
CA GLN A 375 4.49 6.38 3.28
C GLN A 375 4.89 5.01 3.79
N ALA A 376 5.92 4.41 3.20
CA ALA A 376 6.36 3.10 3.63
C ALA A 376 6.99 3.17 5.04
N TYR A 377 6.39 2.51 6.02
CA TYR A 377 6.84 2.51 7.42
C TYR A 377 7.03 1.08 7.93
N TYR A 378 8.29 0.62 8.01
CA TYR A 378 8.62 -0.78 8.34
C TYR A 378 9.23 -0.95 9.74
N GLY A 379 9.13 0.09 10.58
CA GLY A 379 9.66 0.10 11.94
C GLY A 379 11.18 0.13 11.98
N THR A 380 11.73 -0.39 13.08
CA THR A 380 13.15 -0.26 13.47
C THR A 380 14.13 -1.09 12.64
N GLY A 381 13.68 -2.20 12.05
CA GLY A 381 14.57 -3.16 11.36
C GLY A 381 15.24 -2.61 10.09
N VAL A 382 14.71 -1.52 9.54
CA VAL A 382 15.21 -0.87 8.33
C VAL A 382 16.03 0.39 8.62
N GLU A 383 15.98 0.93 9.84
CA GLU A 383 16.66 2.16 10.22
C GLU A 383 18.19 2.03 10.01
N LYS A 384 18.82 3.10 9.53
CA LYS A 384 20.28 3.20 9.35
C LYS A 384 20.77 4.52 9.92
N SER A 385 22.04 4.58 10.31
CA SER A 385 22.64 5.81 10.84
C SER A 385 22.51 6.99 9.88
N SER A 386 22.66 6.76 8.56
CA SER A 386 22.53 7.83 7.56
C SER A 386 21.11 8.38 7.42
N SER A 387 20.07 7.54 7.54
CA SER A 387 18.69 8.03 7.54
C SER A 387 18.37 8.79 8.84
N THR A 388 18.83 8.29 9.99
CA THR A 388 18.70 8.99 11.27
C THR A 388 19.42 10.35 11.25
N GLU A 389 20.65 10.40 10.74
CA GLU A 389 21.42 11.64 10.63
C GLU A 389 20.71 12.67 9.73
N ALA A 390 20.18 12.25 8.58
CA ALA A 390 19.44 13.13 7.68
C ALA A 390 18.18 13.73 8.33
N VAL A 391 17.44 12.91 9.08
CA VAL A 391 16.24 13.34 9.81
C VAL A 391 16.60 14.33 10.91
N GLU A 392 17.59 14.02 11.74
CA GLU A 392 18.02 14.89 12.83
C GLU A 392 18.63 16.22 12.32
N ALA A 393 19.40 16.19 11.23
CA ALA A 393 19.95 17.39 10.60
C ALA A 393 18.87 18.32 10.02
N THR A 394 17.66 17.82 9.77
CA THR A 394 16.52 18.57 9.24
C THR A 394 15.34 18.60 10.22
N LYS A 395 15.61 18.39 11.51
CA LYS A 395 14.57 18.27 12.54
C LYS A 395 13.65 19.49 12.56
N GLY A 396 12.35 19.23 12.45
CA GLY A 396 11.30 20.24 12.37
C GLY A 396 11.26 21.04 11.07
N GLU A 397 12.09 20.77 10.06
CA GLU A 397 12.02 21.49 8.80
C GLU A 397 10.92 20.95 7.88
N VAL A 398 10.13 21.86 7.32
CA VAL A 398 8.99 21.56 6.46
C VAL A 398 8.92 22.48 5.24
N ALA A 399 8.30 22.00 4.16
CA ALA A 399 8.02 22.75 2.95
C ALA A 399 6.68 23.49 3.06
N LEU A 400 6.71 24.79 2.81
CA LEU A 400 5.55 25.68 2.89
C LEU A 400 5.29 26.36 1.54
N TYR A 401 4.02 26.53 1.19
CA TYR A 401 3.58 27.41 0.10
C TYR A 401 2.53 28.37 0.66
N ASN A 402 2.73 29.67 0.47
CA ASN A 402 1.91 30.72 1.08
C ASN A 402 1.69 30.53 2.60
N GLY A 403 2.75 30.11 3.31
CA GLY A 403 2.74 29.93 4.77
C GLY A 403 2.03 28.66 5.27
N LYS A 404 1.57 27.76 4.38
CA LYS A 404 0.92 26.50 4.76
C LYS A 404 1.79 25.30 4.35
N VAL A 405 1.85 24.29 5.21
CA VAL A 405 2.53 23.02 4.90
C VAL A 405 1.88 22.37 3.68
N ILE A 406 2.70 22.05 2.68
CA ILE A 406 2.23 21.49 1.41
C ILE A 406 2.21 19.96 1.42
N GLU A 407 1.45 19.40 0.50
CA GLU A 407 1.52 17.98 0.21
C GLU A 407 2.73 17.68 -0.68
N THR A 408 3.80 17.20 -0.07
CA THR A 408 5.07 16.82 -0.72
C THR A 408 5.04 15.38 -1.22
N VAL A 409 4.24 15.14 -2.26
CA VAL A 409 4.26 13.86 -2.99
C VAL A 409 5.61 13.63 -3.66
N TYR A 410 6.03 12.37 -3.75
CA TYR A 410 7.29 11.97 -4.37
C TYR A 410 7.14 10.61 -5.06
N SER A 411 8.01 10.33 -6.03
CA SER A 411 8.03 9.05 -6.74
C SER A 411 9.45 8.62 -7.04
N SER A 412 9.63 7.33 -7.35
CA SER A 412 10.97 6.79 -7.55
C SER A 412 11.71 7.50 -8.68
N ASN A 413 11.09 7.60 -9.85
CA ASN A 413 11.74 8.15 -11.04
C ASN A 413 10.73 8.94 -11.89
N GLY A 414 11.09 10.18 -12.26
CA GLY A 414 10.25 11.04 -13.12
C GLY A 414 10.23 10.58 -14.58
N GLY A 415 11.25 9.86 -15.03
CA GLY A 415 11.43 9.43 -16.42
C GLY A 415 12.03 10.52 -17.30
N GLY A 416 12.76 11.48 -16.71
CA GLY A 416 13.33 12.64 -17.39
C GLY A 416 12.52 13.93 -17.23
N MET A 417 11.24 13.82 -16.86
CA MET A 417 10.34 14.95 -16.61
C MET A 417 9.34 14.57 -15.51
N THR A 418 9.17 15.40 -14.49
CA THR A 418 8.11 15.17 -13.49
C THR A 418 6.73 15.39 -14.10
N ALA A 419 5.71 14.78 -13.50
CA ALA A 419 4.34 14.99 -13.92
C ALA A 419 3.79 16.31 -13.37
N ASP A 420 2.99 17.01 -14.17
CA ASP A 420 2.12 18.05 -13.66
C ASP A 420 0.96 17.40 -12.87
N ALA A 421 0.51 18.02 -11.78
CA ALA A 421 -0.64 17.50 -11.02
C ALA A 421 -1.91 17.33 -11.89
N ARG A 422 -2.10 18.16 -12.93
CA ARG A 422 -3.22 18.03 -13.88
C ARG A 422 -3.12 16.76 -14.73
N ASP A 423 -1.90 16.33 -15.05
CA ASP A 423 -1.63 15.14 -15.88
C ASP A 423 -1.93 13.84 -15.13
N VAL A 424 -2.12 13.89 -13.81
CA VAL A 424 -2.30 12.72 -12.93
C VAL A 424 -3.64 12.75 -12.21
N TRP A 425 -4.03 13.91 -11.66
CA TRP A 425 -5.23 14.08 -10.83
C TRP A 425 -6.25 15.08 -11.36
N LYS A 426 -6.02 15.67 -12.55
CA LYS A 426 -6.90 16.69 -13.17
C LYS A 426 -7.06 17.99 -12.38
N ASN A 427 -6.28 18.18 -11.31
CA ASN A 427 -6.31 19.38 -10.48
C ASN A 427 -5.01 20.15 -10.63
N GLU A 428 -5.13 21.48 -10.72
CA GLU A 428 -3.98 22.36 -10.67
C GLU A 428 -3.50 22.53 -9.23
N ILE A 429 -2.21 22.27 -9.00
CA ILE A 429 -1.56 22.49 -7.71
C ILE A 429 -0.32 23.36 -7.97
N PRO A 430 -0.30 24.64 -7.57
CA PRO A 430 0.71 25.61 -8.02
C PRO A 430 2.18 25.21 -7.76
N TYR A 431 2.43 24.43 -6.72
CA TYR A 431 3.77 23.95 -6.36
C TYR A 431 4.11 22.57 -6.95
N LEU A 432 3.16 21.86 -7.57
CA LEU A 432 3.37 20.54 -8.21
C LEU A 432 3.27 20.67 -9.74
N GLN A 433 4.23 21.40 -10.30
CA GLN A 433 4.36 21.62 -11.73
C GLN A 433 5.36 20.64 -12.35
N SER A 434 5.19 20.37 -13.64
CA SER A 434 6.15 19.61 -14.43
C SER A 434 7.51 20.32 -14.52
N VAL A 435 8.60 19.63 -14.20
CA VAL A 435 9.99 20.09 -14.33
C VAL A 435 10.88 19.01 -14.94
N PRO A 436 11.95 19.36 -15.67
CA PRO A 436 12.96 18.39 -16.06
C PRO A 436 13.49 17.65 -14.83
N SER A 437 13.81 16.36 -14.94
CA SER A 437 14.37 15.59 -13.82
C SER A 437 15.59 14.80 -14.29
N PRO A 438 16.77 14.96 -13.65
CA PRO A 438 18.00 14.27 -14.04
C PRO A 438 18.01 12.81 -13.58
N ASP A 439 17.16 11.98 -14.17
CA ASP A 439 16.84 10.64 -13.69
C ASP A 439 17.75 9.52 -14.23
N SER A 440 18.72 9.86 -15.08
CA SER A 440 19.58 8.90 -15.80
C SER A 440 20.50 8.08 -14.88
N SER A 441 20.67 8.48 -13.62
CA SER A 441 21.38 7.68 -12.61
C SER A 441 20.74 6.29 -12.39
N ALA A 442 19.45 6.13 -12.71
CA ALA A 442 18.77 4.83 -12.71
C ALA A 442 19.28 3.85 -13.78
N GLU A 443 19.99 4.34 -14.79
CA GLU A 443 20.53 3.56 -15.90
C GLU A 443 22.04 3.25 -15.72
N ALA A 444 22.65 3.78 -14.65
CA ALA A 444 24.06 3.62 -14.39
C ALA A 444 24.47 2.14 -14.27
N GLY A 445 25.45 1.72 -15.08
CA GLY A 445 25.96 0.35 -15.12
C GLY A 445 25.13 -0.63 -15.93
N LEU A 446 24.03 -0.19 -16.56
CA LEU A 446 23.26 -1.03 -17.48
C LEU A 446 23.95 -1.16 -18.84
N GLN A 447 23.85 -2.36 -19.41
CA GLN A 447 24.26 -2.63 -20.78
C GLN A 447 23.17 -2.16 -21.75
N SER A 448 23.56 -1.89 -22.98
CA SER A 448 22.64 -1.72 -24.10
C SER A 448 22.25 -3.07 -24.69
N TRP A 449 21.16 -3.08 -25.44
CA TRP A 449 20.62 -4.21 -26.15
C TRP A 449 20.30 -3.80 -27.58
N TYR A 450 20.61 -4.68 -28.52
CA TYR A 450 20.20 -4.55 -29.90
C TYR A 450 18.91 -5.33 -30.11
N ARG A 451 17.89 -4.67 -30.68
CA ARG A 451 16.79 -5.39 -31.31
C ARG A 451 17.26 -5.82 -32.68
N VAL A 452 17.23 -7.12 -32.93
CA VAL A 452 17.86 -7.74 -34.11
C VAL A 452 16.90 -8.64 -34.86
N VAL A 453 17.11 -8.73 -36.17
CA VAL A 453 16.53 -9.74 -37.04
C VAL A 453 17.49 -10.92 -37.13
N LEU A 454 17.00 -12.10 -36.76
CA LEU A 454 17.73 -13.36 -36.87
C LEU A 454 17.69 -13.91 -38.30
N PRO A 455 18.59 -14.83 -38.69
CA PRO A 455 18.52 -15.53 -39.97
C PRO A 455 17.19 -16.26 -40.21
N SER A 456 16.51 -16.67 -39.13
CA SER A 456 15.17 -17.28 -39.18
C SER A 456 14.04 -16.28 -39.51
N GLY A 457 14.34 -14.98 -39.56
CA GLY A 457 13.36 -13.90 -39.70
C GLY A 457 12.66 -13.53 -38.40
N LEU A 458 12.99 -14.16 -37.26
CA LEU A 458 12.50 -13.74 -35.94
C LEU A 458 13.15 -12.44 -35.49
N VAL A 459 12.38 -11.61 -34.78
CA VAL A 459 12.87 -10.38 -34.16
C VAL A 459 12.94 -10.57 -32.64
N GLY A 460 14.05 -10.18 -32.05
CA GLY A 460 14.24 -10.20 -30.60
C GLY A 460 15.42 -9.35 -30.15
N TYR A 461 15.75 -9.42 -28.87
CA TYR A 461 16.80 -8.61 -28.25
C TYR A 461 18.01 -9.45 -27.88
N VAL A 462 19.19 -8.89 -28.13
CA VAL A 462 20.51 -9.43 -27.73
C VAL A 462 21.33 -8.33 -27.06
N ARG A 463 22.07 -8.69 -26.01
CA ARG A 463 22.88 -7.73 -25.24
C ARG A 463 24.14 -7.33 -26.02
N GLU A 464 24.58 -6.09 -25.87
CA GLU A 464 25.64 -5.51 -26.72
C GLU A 464 27.01 -6.21 -26.61
N ASP A 465 27.33 -6.79 -25.46
CA ASP A 465 28.57 -7.53 -25.19
C ASP A 465 28.61 -8.94 -25.84
N LEU A 466 27.47 -9.44 -26.33
CA LEU A 466 27.34 -10.75 -26.97
C LEU A 466 27.43 -10.69 -28.50
N VAL A 467 27.64 -9.48 -29.04
CA VAL A 467 27.75 -9.23 -30.48
C VAL A 467 28.92 -8.31 -30.79
N LYS A 468 29.42 -8.38 -32.03
CA LYS A 468 30.39 -7.41 -32.57
C LYS A 468 29.88 -6.83 -33.89
N ASP A 469 30.19 -5.57 -34.15
CA ASP A 469 29.91 -4.94 -35.44
C ASP A 469 30.84 -5.54 -36.52
N THR A 470 30.27 -5.91 -37.66
CA THR A 470 31.04 -6.44 -38.80
C THR A 470 31.57 -5.34 -39.72
N GLY A 471 31.12 -4.10 -39.54
CA GLY A 471 31.37 -2.98 -40.46
C GLY A 471 30.56 -3.05 -41.77
N GLN A 472 29.76 -4.11 -41.95
CA GLN A 472 28.91 -4.30 -43.13
C GLN A 472 27.51 -3.76 -42.88
N LYS A 473 26.86 -3.28 -43.94
CA LYS A 473 25.46 -2.82 -43.92
C LYS A 473 24.63 -3.59 -44.94
N THR A 474 23.33 -3.74 -44.66
CA THR A 474 22.36 -4.22 -45.65
C THR A 474 22.16 -3.18 -46.76
N ALA A 475 21.52 -3.58 -47.87
CA ALA A 475 21.14 -2.63 -48.92
C ALA A 475 20.20 -1.51 -48.41
N ALA A 476 19.46 -1.78 -47.32
CA ALA A 476 18.61 -0.81 -46.64
C ALA A 476 19.36 0.03 -45.58
N GLY A 477 20.68 -0.15 -45.43
CA GLY A 477 21.52 0.67 -44.54
C GLY A 477 21.69 0.16 -43.11
N SER A 478 20.96 -0.88 -42.68
CA SER A 478 21.08 -1.47 -41.35
C SER A 478 22.42 -2.15 -41.13
N ARG A 479 22.98 -2.04 -39.92
CA ARG A 479 24.22 -2.72 -39.55
C ARG A 479 24.04 -4.23 -39.46
N ILE A 480 25.08 -4.95 -39.84
CA ILE A 480 25.18 -6.40 -39.66
C ILE A 480 26.09 -6.67 -38.46
N LEU A 481 25.55 -7.35 -37.45
CA LEU A 481 26.26 -7.75 -36.24
C LEU A 481 26.57 -9.25 -36.30
N GLU A 482 27.64 -9.67 -35.64
CA GLU A 482 28.05 -11.09 -35.53
C GLU A 482 28.06 -11.54 -34.07
N MET A 483 27.46 -12.69 -33.78
CA MET A 483 27.43 -13.30 -32.45
C MET A 483 28.83 -13.74 -32.01
N THR A 484 29.20 -13.40 -30.77
CA THR A 484 30.54 -13.72 -30.22
C THR A 484 30.55 -15.00 -29.37
N THR A 485 29.38 -15.49 -28.96
CA THR A 485 29.21 -16.64 -28.05
C THR A 485 28.24 -17.69 -28.60
N ASP A 486 28.48 -18.95 -28.22
CA ASP A 486 27.59 -20.07 -28.53
C ASP A 486 26.38 -20.11 -27.59
N GLY A 487 25.24 -20.55 -28.12
CA GLY A 487 23.99 -20.67 -27.35
C GLY A 487 23.44 -19.34 -26.83
N THR A 488 23.70 -18.23 -27.51
CA THR A 488 23.25 -16.89 -27.10
C THR A 488 21.74 -16.81 -27.08
N ASN A 489 21.15 -16.55 -25.91
CA ASN A 489 19.71 -16.40 -25.75
C ASN A 489 19.23 -15.10 -26.41
N ILE A 490 18.28 -15.23 -27.34
CA ILE A 490 17.53 -14.10 -27.90
C ILE A 490 16.22 -13.98 -27.13
N ARG A 491 15.97 -12.78 -26.60
CA ARG A 491 14.87 -12.54 -25.67
C ARG A 491 13.79 -11.67 -26.29
N ARG A 492 12.57 -11.80 -25.77
CA ARG A 492 11.43 -10.97 -26.21
C ARG A 492 11.52 -9.51 -25.74
N HIS A 493 12.28 -9.24 -24.66
CA HIS A 493 12.49 -7.91 -24.08
C HIS A 493 13.99 -7.71 -23.79
N PRO A 494 14.49 -6.46 -23.75
CA PRO A 494 15.89 -6.16 -23.47
C PRO A 494 16.21 -6.29 -21.97
N ALA A 495 16.01 -7.46 -21.36
CA ALA A 495 16.13 -7.66 -19.92
C ALA A 495 16.83 -8.98 -19.58
N ILE A 496 17.59 -9.00 -18.48
CA ILE A 496 18.44 -10.15 -18.10
C ILE A 496 17.72 -11.21 -17.27
N GLN A 497 16.51 -10.95 -16.78
CA GLN A 497 15.80 -11.86 -15.86
C GLN A 497 15.44 -13.18 -16.54
N ASP A 498 15.68 -14.29 -15.85
CA ASP A 498 15.46 -15.65 -16.39
C ASP A 498 13.99 -15.96 -16.70
N ALA A 499 13.06 -15.28 -16.02
CA ALA A 499 11.63 -15.40 -16.27
C ALA A 499 11.20 -14.85 -17.64
N ILE A 500 12.04 -14.08 -18.33
CA ILE A 500 11.72 -13.54 -19.66
C ILE A 500 11.88 -14.62 -20.71
N PRO A 501 10.83 -14.92 -21.51
CA PRO A 501 10.89 -15.95 -22.54
C PRO A 501 12.06 -15.79 -23.51
N VAL A 502 12.84 -16.87 -23.65
CA VAL A 502 13.82 -17.04 -24.73
C VAL A 502 13.07 -17.47 -25.98
N ILE A 503 13.19 -16.69 -27.05
CA ILE A 503 12.48 -16.96 -28.31
C ILE A 503 13.36 -17.71 -29.32
N ALA A 504 14.68 -17.68 -29.14
CA ALA A 504 15.65 -18.43 -29.93
C ALA A 504 17.00 -18.52 -29.20
N GLN A 505 17.83 -19.46 -29.61
CA GLN A 505 19.27 -19.50 -29.28
C GLN A 505 20.09 -19.42 -30.55
N VAL A 506 21.14 -18.60 -30.52
CA VAL A 506 21.97 -18.30 -31.71
C VAL A 506 23.43 -18.61 -31.41
N GLN A 507 24.10 -19.26 -32.35
CA GLN A 507 25.49 -19.73 -32.20
C GLN A 507 26.51 -18.67 -32.61
N ARG A 508 27.76 -18.82 -32.16
CA ARG A 508 28.87 -17.94 -32.54
C ARG A 508 29.00 -17.86 -34.07
N GLY A 509 29.35 -16.68 -34.56
CA GLY A 509 29.55 -16.43 -36.00
C GLY A 509 28.25 -16.20 -36.78
N SER A 510 27.08 -16.42 -36.16
CA SER A 510 25.80 -16.09 -36.79
C SER A 510 25.69 -14.58 -36.99
N ARG A 511 25.26 -14.17 -38.20
CA ARG A 511 25.03 -12.77 -38.55
C ARG A 511 23.57 -12.39 -38.30
N VAL A 512 23.37 -11.24 -37.68
CA VAL A 512 22.05 -10.66 -37.40
C VAL A 512 22.00 -9.22 -37.90
N ILE A 513 20.80 -8.72 -38.20
CA ILE A 513 20.61 -7.35 -38.67
C ILE A 513 20.10 -6.51 -37.51
N GLU A 514 20.74 -5.38 -37.23
CA GLU A 514 20.26 -4.43 -36.23
C GLU A 514 19.06 -3.64 -36.74
N LEU A 515 18.02 -3.57 -35.90
CA LEU A 515 16.88 -2.66 -36.08
C LEU A 515 17.04 -1.41 -35.23
N GLU A 516 17.37 -1.58 -33.95
CA GLU A 516 17.55 -0.48 -33.01
C GLU A 516 18.49 -0.89 -31.87
N LYS A 517 19.02 0.12 -31.16
CA LYS A 517 19.78 -0.03 -29.93
C LYS A 517 19.02 0.66 -28.80
N VAL A 518 18.71 -0.09 -27.74
CA VAL A 518 17.97 0.37 -26.56
C VAL A 518 18.78 0.08 -25.30
N ILE A 519 18.54 0.81 -24.21
CA ILE A 519 19.14 0.47 -22.91
C ILE A 519 18.45 -0.77 -22.32
N GLN A 520 19.14 -1.52 -21.47
CA GLN A 520 18.54 -2.63 -20.74
C GLN A 520 17.32 -2.16 -19.95
N SER A 521 16.22 -2.89 -20.10
CA SER A 521 15.01 -2.66 -19.35
C SER A 521 15.23 -2.93 -17.86
N ASN A 522 14.85 -1.96 -17.05
CA ASN A 522 14.72 -2.04 -15.60
C ASN A 522 13.33 -1.48 -15.20
N PRO A 523 13.02 -1.27 -13.91
CA PRO A 523 11.76 -0.65 -13.52
C PRO A 523 11.57 0.80 -14.00
N MET A 524 12.65 1.55 -14.26
CA MET A 524 12.66 2.98 -14.58
C MET A 524 12.71 3.27 -16.08
N ASN A 525 13.26 2.37 -16.88
CA ASN A 525 13.26 2.38 -18.34
C ASN A 525 12.80 1.00 -18.79
N TRP A 526 11.63 0.92 -19.40
CA TRP A 526 10.89 -0.33 -19.46
C TRP A 526 10.20 -0.55 -20.79
N VAL A 527 10.18 -1.82 -21.20
CA VAL A 527 9.35 -2.32 -22.28
C VAL A 527 8.41 -3.38 -21.71
N ARG A 528 7.13 -3.32 -22.06
CA ARG A 528 6.09 -4.30 -21.70
C ARG A 528 5.35 -4.76 -22.93
N GLY A 529 5.13 -6.07 -23.05
CA GLY A 529 4.58 -6.70 -24.24
C GLY A 529 5.67 -7.17 -25.22
N PRO A 530 5.32 -7.63 -26.43
CA PRO A 530 4.04 -7.40 -27.08
C PRO A 530 2.89 -8.18 -26.42
N PHE A 531 1.77 -7.50 -26.18
CA PHE A 531 0.51 -8.12 -25.79
C PHE A 531 -0.35 -8.35 -27.02
N THR A 532 -1.10 -9.44 -27.01
CA THR A 532 -2.17 -9.69 -27.99
C THR A 532 -3.36 -8.78 -27.71
N GLY A 533 -4.23 -8.60 -28.72
CA GLY A 533 -5.47 -7.84 -28.54
C GLY A 533 -6.39 -8.43 -27.45
N ASP A 534 -6.43 -9.76 -27.33
CA ASP A 534 -7.26 -10.44 -26.33
C ASP A 534 -6.76 -10.24 -24.90
N GLU A 535 -5.43 -10.28 -24.69
CA GLU A 535 -4.80 -10.00 -23.40
C GLU A 535 -5.11 -8.59 -22.92
N LEU A 536 -4.99 -7.60 -23.82
CA LEU A 536 -5.33 -6.20 -23.50
C LEU A 536 -6.81 -6.01 -23.27
N LEU A 537 -7.67 -6.59 -24.11
CA LEU A 537 -9.12 -6.49 -23.94
C LEU A 537 -9.55 -7.00 -22.57
N LYS A 538 -8.98 -8.14 -22.15
CA LYS A 538 -9.23 -8.73 -20.83
C LYS A 538 -8.77 -7.81 -19.70
N ALA A 539 -7.57 -7.25 -19.80
CA ALA A 539 -7.03 -6.32 -18.79
C ALA A 539 -7.89 -5.05 -18.67
N ILE A 540 -8.26 -4.44 -19.80
CA ILE A 540 -9.07 -3.22 -19.85
C ILE A 540 -10.45 -3.47 -19.26
N ASN A 541 -11.14 -4.54 -19.71
CA ASN A 541 -12.49 -4.88 -19.27
C ASN A 541 -12.61 -5.29 -17.79
N ALA A 542 -11.48 -5.51 -17.10
CA ALA A 542 -11.46 -5.73 -15.66
C ALA A 542 -11.60 -4.41 -14.87
N ARG A 543 -11.37 -3.25 -15.50
CA ARG A 543 -11.29 -1.94 -14.84
C ARG A 543 -12.25 -0.89 -15.40
N VAL A 544 -12.89 -1.14 -16.54
CA VAL A 544 -13.78 -0.18 -17.21
C VAL A 544 -15.22 -0.66 -17.29
N ASN A 545 -16.14 0.30 -17.28
CA ASN A 545 -17.56 0.08 -17.50
C ASN A 545 -18.13 1.27 -18.31
N PRO A 546 -18.77 1.06 -19.48
CA PRO A 546 -19.09 -0.23 -20.12
C PRO A 546 -17.85 -0.96 -20.62
N LYS A 547 -17.95 -2.29 -20.73
CA LYS A 547 -16.90 -3.14 -21.29
C LYS A 547 -16.79 -2.91 -22.81
N LEU A 548 -15.56 -2.90 -23.31
CA LEU A 548 -15.24 -2.89 -24.73
C LEU A 548 -15.57 -4.27 -25.36
N THR A 549 -16.00 -4.26 -26.61
CA THR A 549 -16.33 -5.47 -27.40
C THR A 549 -15.57 -5.47 -28.73
N GLY A 550 -15.43 -6.66 -29.32
CA GLY A 550 -14.69 -6.85 -30.57
C GLY A 550 -13.18 -7.02 -30.37
N THR A 551 -12.47 -7.31 -31.47
CA THR A 551 -11.02 -7.51 -31.48
C THR A 551 -10.30 -6.17 -31.36
N VAL A 552 -9.31 -6.10 -30.46
CA VAL A 552 -8.45 -4.92 -30.33
C VAL A 552 -7.45 -4.91 -31.50
N THR A 553 -7.60 -3.93 -32.39
CA THR A 553 -6.77 -3.73 -33.59
C THR A 553 -5.93 -2.47 -33.53
N SER A 554 -6.30 -1.47 -32.71
CA SER A 554 -5.47 -0.32 -32.38
C SER A 554 -5.59 0.10 -30.91
N VAL A 555 -4.48 0.61 -30.37
CA VAL A 555 -4.33 1.18 -29.02
C VAL A 555 -3.41 2.41 -29.12
N GLU A 556 -3.98 3.58 -28.89
CA GLU A 556 -3.29 4.86 -29.13
C GLU A 556 -3.31 5.72 -27.87
N VAL A 557 -2.21 6.46 -27.62
CA VAL A 557 -2.22 7.59 -26.70
C VAL A 557 -2.93 8.74 -27.40
N SER A 558 -4.18 8.98 -27.06
CA SER A 558 -5.03 9.96 -27.75
C SER A 558 -4.87 11.38 -27.21
N ALA A 559 -4.31 11.54 -26.01
CA ALA A 559 -3.88 12.84 -25.49
C ALA A 559 -2.67 12.71 -24.56
N ARG A 560 -1.84 13.75 -24.55
CA ARG A 560 -0.70 13.89 -23.63
C ARG A 560 -0.84 15.16 -22.80
N GLY A 561 -0.36 15.08 -21.57
CA GLY A 561 -0.23 16.19 -20.65
C GLY A 561 1.01 17.04 -20.89
N ILE A 562 1.21 18.07 -20.06
CA ILE A 562 2.35 19.01 -20.14
C ILE A 562 3.68 18.27 -19.97
N SER A 563 3.70 17.24 -19.14
CA SER A 563 4.86 16.37 -18.90
C SER A 563 5.15 15.35 -20.01
N GLY A 564 4.33 15.32 -21.08
CA GLY A 564 4.40 14.29 -22.12
C GLY A 564 3.77 12.95 -21.73
N ARG A 565 3.29 12.81 -20.50
CA ARG A 565 2.57 11.62 -20.02
C ARG A 565 1.26 11.42 -20.76
N ALA A 566 0.90 10.16 -21.00
CA ALA A 566 -0.41 9.80 -21.52
C ALA A 566 -1.49 10.21 -20.51
N THR A 567 -2.44 11.03 -20.95
CA THR A 567 -3.60 11.45 -20.15
C THR A 567 -4.89 10.80 -20.63
N GLU A 568 -4.91 10.38 -21.90
CA GLU A 568 -6.04 9.68 -22.52
C GLU A 568 -5.53 8.56 -23.43
N MET A 569 -6.28 7.47 -23.46
CA MET A 569 -6.03 6.31 -24.32
C MET A 569 -7.28 6.04 -25.17
N SER A 570 -7.08 5.62 -26.40
CA SER A 570 -8.14 5.15 -27.30
C SER A 570 -7.86 3.73 -27.76
N VAL A 571 -8.92 2.92 -27.85
CA VAL A 571 -8.88 1.55 -28.37
C VAL A 571 -9.81 1.48 -29.56
N ASN A 572 -9.30 1.05 -30.72
CA ASN A 572 -10.05 1.05 -31.98
C ASN A 572 -10.70 2.41 -32.29
N GLY A 573 -9.97 3.50 -32.00
CA GLY A 573 -10.46 4.88 -32.13
C GLY A 573 -11.47 5.33 -31.06
N THR A 574 -11.93 4.45 -30.18
CA THR A 574 -12.86 4.78 -29.10
C THR A 574 -12.09 5.14 -27.82
N LYS A 575 -12.33 6.34 -27.29
CA LYS A 575 -11.73 6.79 -26.03
C LYS A 575 -12.14 5.91 -24.86
N VAL A 576 -11.17 5.47 -24.06
CA VAL A 576 -11.41 4.70 -22.84
C VAL A 576 -11.66 5.65 -21.67
N VAL A 577 -12.85 5.55 -21.06
CA VAL A 577 -13.24 6.41 -19.95
C VAL A 577 -12.65 5.90 -18.64
N LEU A 578 -11.82 6.72 -18.00
CA LEU A 578 -11.13 6.41 -16.75
C LEU A 578 -11.42 7.46 -15.68
N SER A 579 -11.38 7.05 -14.41
CA SER A 579 -11.57 7.95 -13.26
C SER A 579 -10.48 9.03 -13.21
N SER A 580 -9.23 8.64 -13.42
CA SER A 580 -8.07 9.54 -13.47
C SER A 580 -7.07 9.10 -14.54
N PRO A 581 -6.23 10.02 -15.05
CA PRO A 581 -5.12 9.68 -15.96
C PRO A 581 -4.19 8.59 -15.42
N ASP A 582 -3.83 8.61 -14.12
CA ASP A 582 -2.91 7.61 -13.53
C ASP A 582 -3.47 6.18 -13.63
N SER A 583 -4.80 6.03 -13.68
CA SER A 583 -5.46 4.72 -13.82
C SER A 583 -5.09 3.99 -15.12
N ILE A 584 -4.59 4.70 -16.15
CA ILE A 584 -4.06 4.11 -17.40
C ILE A 584 -3.09 2.97 -17.10
N ARG A 585 -2.20 3.15 -16.12
CA ARG A 585 -1.17 2.18 -15.74
C ARG A 585 -1.77 0.82 -15.37
N SER A 586 -2.80 0.85 -14.53
CA SER A 586 -3.47 -0.35 -14.03
C SER A 586 -4.48 -0.95 -15.02
N THR A 587 -5.00 -0.15 -15.96
CA THR A 587 -5.97 -0.58 -16.96
C THR A 587 -5.33 -1.24 -18.17
N PHE A 588 -4.19 -0.72 -18.64
CA PHE A 588 -3.47 -1.22 -19.81
C PHE A 588 -2.31 -2.16 -19.46
N GLY A 589 -2.05 -2.36 -18.16
CA GLY A 589 -1.09 -3.34 -17.66
C GLY A 589 -1.67 -4.77 -17.69
N VAL A 590 -1.03 -5.67 -18.45
CA VAL A 590 -1.40 -7.10 -18.50
C VAL A 590 -0.60 -7.86 -17.45
N GLY A 591 -1.29 -8.50 -16.50
CA GLY A 591 -0.68 -9.26 -15.39
C GLY A 591 -0.12 -8.37 -14.27
N GLU A 592 0.44 -7.21 -14.61
CA GLU A 592 0.92 -6.18 -13.69
C GLU A 592 0.63 -4.78 -14.22
N SER A 593 0.58 -3.78 -13.32
CA SER A 593 0.42 -2.38 -13.71
C SER A 593 1.64 -1.87 -14.48
N LEU A 594 1.44 -1.02 -15.48
CA LEU A 594 2.56 -0.33 -16.14
C LEU A 594 3.30 0.55 -15.12
N PRO A 595 4.65 0.65 -15.20
CA PRO A 595 5.43 1.40 -14.22
C PRO A 595 5.10 2.91 -14.15
N SER A 596 4.72 3.53 -15.27
CA SER A 596 4.34 4.94 -15.33
C SER A 596 3.40 5.22 -16.51
N THR A 597 2.86 6.45 -16.62
CA THR A 597 2.11 6.95 -17.79
C THR A 597 2.98 7.62 -18.86
N LEU A 598 4.30 7.69 -18.67
CA LEU A 598 5.24 8.24 -19.63
C LEU A 598 5.73 7.11 -20.54
N PHE A 599 4.96 6.82 -21.58
CA PHE A 599 5.27 5.77 -22.55
C PHE A 599 4.76 6.11 -23.95
N ASN A 600 5.25 5.34 -24.92
CA ASN A 600 4.73 5.21 -26.27
C ASN A 600 4.17 3.79 -26.46
N VAL A 601 3.18 3.67 -27.36
CA VAL A 601 2.65 2.38 -27.78
C VAL A 601 3.21 2.06 -29.17
N GLU A 602 3.86 0.91 -29.30
CA GLU A 602 4.28 0.34 -30.57
C GLU A 602 3.27 -0.74 -30.99
N GLU A 603 2.58 -0.51 -32.12
CA GLU A 603 1.60 -1.44 -32.69
C GLU A 603 2.18 -2.22 -33.88
N THR A 604 2.54 -3.48 -33.71
CA THR A 604 3.23 -4.22 -34.77
C THR A 604 2.37 -4.49 -36.02
N GLY A 605 1.04 -4.45 -35.93
CA GLY A 605 0.15 -4.77 -37.05
C GLY A 605 -0.21 -3.62 -38.00
N LYS A 606 -0.02 -2.36 -37.58
CA LYS A 606 -0.47 -1.16 -38.32
C LYS A 606 0.66 -0.57 -39.16
N VAL A 607 0.43 -0.43 -40.46
CA VAL A 607 1.36 0.21 -41.40
C VAL A 607 0.61 1.27 -42.19
N VAL A 608 1.12 2.50 -42.17
CA VAL A 608 0.57 3.64 -42.92
C VAL A 608 1.54 3.96 -44.07
N VAL A 609 1.04 3.95 -45.30
CA VAL A 609 1.79 4.31 -46.50
C VAL A 609 1.27 5.64 -47.03
N GLN A 610 2.15 6.62 -47.16
CA GLN A 610 1.84 7.92 -47.73
C GLN A 610 2.16 7.94 -49.22
N GLY A 611 1.15 8.16 -50.05
CA GLY A 611 1.27 8.30 -51.50
C GLY A 611 1.60 9.73 -51.94
N ALA A 612 1.92 9.87 -53.23
CA ALA A 612 2.17 11.18 -53.85
C ALA A 612 0.97 12.11 -53.65
N GLY A 613 1.21 13.34 -53.18
CA GLY A 613 0.18 14.32 -52.86
C GLY A 613 -0.38 14.25 -51.44
N GLY A 614 0.17 13.40 -50.56
CA GLY A 614 -0.19 13.35 -49.14
C GLY A 614 -1.35 12.41 -48.78
N ALA A 615 -1.90 11.69 -49.75
CA ALA A 615 -2.90 10.66 -49.49
C ALA A 615 -2.30 9.51 -48.66
N GLN A 616 -2.97 9.08 -47.59
CA GLN A 616 -2.51 7.98 -46.74
C GLN A 616 -3.37 6.74 -46.95
N SER A 617 -2.74 5.57 -47.07
CA SER A 617 -3.41 4.27 -46.99
C SER A 617 -2.90 3.52 -45.75
N THR A 618 -3.82 2.98 -44.94
CA THR A 618 -3.46 2.26 -43.71
C THR A 618 -3.83 0.79 -43.84
N LYS A 619 -2.89 -0.10 -43.56
CA LYS A 619 -3.16 -1.51 -43.29
C LYS A 619 -3.69 -1.62 -41.86
N THR A 620 -4.98 -1.90 -41.71
CA THR A 620 -5.68 -1.98 -40.41
C THR A 620 -6.06 -3.41 -40.00
N ASP A 621 -5.81 -4.43 -40.82
CA ASP A 621 -6.38 -5.76 -40.58
C ASP A 621 -5.44 -6.92 -40.99
N GLY A 622 -5.41 -7.96 -40.16
CA GLY A 622 -4.76 -9.25 -40.41
C GLY A 622 -5.58 -10.20 -41.31
N GLN A 623 -6.81 -9.85 -41.68
CA GLN A 623 -7.69 -10.70 -42.50
C GLN A 623 -7.39 -10.65 -44.01
N ARG A 624 -6.75 -9.59 -44.53
CA ARG A 624 -6.41 -9.50 -45.96
C ARG A 624 -4.99 -10.01 -46.22
N PRO A 625 -4.79 -11.00 -47.11
CA PRO A 625 -3.45 -11.42 -47.49
C PRO A 625 -2.69 -10.23 -48.07
N LEU A 626 -1.49 -9.98 -47.53
CA LEU A 626 -0.59 -8.96 -48.05
C LEU A 626 0.07 -9.51 -49.32
N TYR A 627 0.11 -8.72 -50.38
CA TYR A 627 0.85 -9.08 -51.59
C TYR A 627 2.03 -8.14 -51.78
N VAL A 628 3.19 -8.71 -52.11
CA VAL A 628 4.37 -7.96 -52.54
C VAL A 628 4.41 -8.01 -54.06
N MET A 629 4.45 -6.85 -54.70
CA MET A 629 4.65 -6.72 -56.14
C MET A 629 6.13 -6.48 -56.41
N GLY A 630 6.77 -7.43 -57.09
CA GLY A 630 8.16 -7.28 -57.53
C GLY A 630 8.31 -6.22 -58.61
N ALA A 631 9.55 -5.81 -58.89
CA ALA A 631 9.86 -4.90 -60.00
C ALA A 631 9.48 -5.48 -61.39
N ASP A 632 9.21 -6.79 -61.44
CA ASP A 632 8.68 -7.52 -62.60
C ASP A 632 7.14 -7.41 -62.74
N GLY A 633 6.47 -6.68 -61.84
CA GLY A 633 5.02 -6.54 -61.79
C GLY A 633 4.28 -7.77 -61.22
N LYS A 634 5.00 -8.81 -60.79
CA LYS A 634 4.40 -10.04 -60.28
C LYS A 634 4.04 -9.89 -58.82
N SER A 635 2.77 -10.13 -58.50
CA SER A 635 2.27 -10.12 -57.12
C SER A 635 2.42 -11.49 -56.48
N THR A 636 3.04 -11.55 -55.30
CA THR A 636 3.17 -12.77 -54.49
C THR A 636 2.60 -12.56 -53.10
N SER A 637 1.86 -13.55 -52.58
CA SER A 637 1.30 -13.49 -51.23
C SER A 637 2.43 -13.56 -50.20
N TYR A 638 2.42 -12.62 -49.26
CA TYR A 638 3.37 -12.53 -48.18
C TYR A 638 2.97 -13.46 -47.04
N THR A 639 3.74 -14.53 -46.85
CA THR A 639 3.45 -15.58 -45.87
C THR A 639 4.31 -15.51 -44.62
N GLN A 640 5.32 -14.64 -44.60
CA GLN A 640 6.21 -14.46 -43.46
C GLN A 640 5.51 -13.69 -42.34
N ASN A 641 5.90 -13.95 -41.09
CA ASN A 641 5.28 -13.30 -39.94
C ASN A 641 5.67 -11.83 -39.81
N TYR A 642 6.95 -11.50 -40.08
CA TYR A 642 7.49 -10.15 -39.94
C TYR A 642 7.73 -9.50 -41.30
N MET A 643 7.17 -8.32 -41.52
CA MET A 643 7.46 -7.41 -42.63
C MET A 643 8.36 -6.28 -42.15
N TYR A 644 9.45 -6.01 -42.86
CA TYR A 644 10.38 -4.92 -42.54
C TYR A 644 10.07 -3.70 -43.41
N VAL A 645 9.67 -2.61 -42.77
CA VAL A 645 9.29 -1.36 -43.43
C VAL A 645 10.41 -0.35 -43.20
N LEU A 646 11.02 0.12 -44.30
CA LEU A 646 11.96 1.24 -44.30
C LEU A 646 11.17 2.53 -44.56
N ASP A 647 11.27 3.50 -43.66
CA ASP A 647 10.62 4.80 -43.86
C ASP A 647 11.52 5.81 -44.61
N GLY A 648 11.02 7.03 -44.78
CA GLY A 648 11.69 8.09 -45.52
C GLY A 648 12.95 8.65 -44.83
N ASP A 649 13.09 8.42 -43.52
CA ASP A 649 14.24 8.84 -42.72
C ASP A 649 15.32 7.75 -42.67
N GLY A 650 15.02 6.57 -43.22
CA GLY A 650 15.94 5.43 -43.28
C GLY A 650 15.82 4.49 -42.08
N ASP A 651 14.79 4.64 -41.26
CA ASP A 651 14.55 3.78 -40.11
C ASP A 651 13.79 2.52 -40.52
N ILE A 652 14.21 1.36 -39.99
CA ILE A 652 13.56 0.07 -40.26
C ILE A 652 12.70 -0.34 -39.08
N ARG A 653 11.43 -0.59 -39.37
CA ARG A 653 10.46 -1.14 -38.41
C ARG A 653 10.01 -2.54 -38.80
N ALA A 654 9.98 -3.45 -37.83
CA ALA A 654 9.37 -4.77 -37.99
C ALA A 654 7.87 -4.71 -37.69
N ALA A 655 7.04 -4.88 -38.73
CA ALA A 655 5.59 -5.06 -38.63
C ALA A 655 5.24 -6.55 -38.65
N THR A 656 4.11 -6.95 -38.07
CA THR A 656 3.63 -8.33 -38.03
C THR A 656 2.32 -8.50 -38.81
N LYS A 657 1.98 -9.75 -39.11
CA LYS A 657 0.66 -10.08 -39.68
C LYS A 657 -0.48 -9.77 -38.71
N ASP A 658 -0.39 -10.26 -37.49
CA ASP A 658 -1.38 -10.03 -36.43
C ASP A 658 -0.95 -8.85 -35.53
N PRO A 659 -1.86 -7.98 -35.10
CA PRO A 659 -1.52 -6.83 -34.27
C PRO A 659 -1.08 -7.28 -32.88
N ALA A 660 0.08 -6.77 -32.45
CA ALA A 660 0.53 -6.87 -31.08
C ALA A 660 0.99 -5.50 -30.58
N PHE A 661 0.92 -5.31 -29.26
CA PHE A 661 1.03 -4.00 -28.64
C PHE A 661 2.14 -4.00 -27.59
N SER A 662 3.18 -3.23 -27.82
CA SER A 662 4.26 -3.03 -26.86
C SER A 662 4.19 -1.62 -26.28
N PHE A 663 4.40 -1.51 -24.98
CA PHE A 663 4.49 -0.24 -24.26
C PHE A 663 5.94 -0.01 -23.89
N ALA A 664 6.56 1.03 -24.44
CA ALA A 664 7.93 1.43 -24.13
C ALA A 664 7.89 2.77 -23.40
N GLY A 665 8.41 2.81 -22.17
CA GLY A 665 8.28 3.99 -21.32
C GLY A 665 9.40 4.16 -20.31
N THR A 666 9.37 5.31 -19.64
CA THR A 666 10.32 5.69 -18.60
C THR A 666 9.61 6.13 -17.33
N GLY A 667 10.35 6.27 -16.24
CA GLY A 667 9.84 6.63 -14.92
C GLY A 667 9.13 5.48 -14.20
N PHE A 668 8.93 5.66 -12.90
CA PHE A 668 8.26 4.70 -12.03
C PHE A 668 7.49 5.43 -10.93
N GLY A 669 6.18 5.21 -10.89
CA GLY A 669 5.24 5.92 -10.03
C GLY A 669 4.47 7.01 -10.77
N HIS A 670 3.79 7.86 -10.01
CA HIS A 670 2.94 8.93 -10.56
C HIS A 670 3.75 10.07 -11.21
N GLY A 671 5.04 10.22 -10.88
CA GLY A 671 5.91 11.26 -11.43
C GLY A 671 5.68 12.67 -10.88
N VAL A 672 4.56 12.95 -10.19
CA VAL A 672 4.30 14.24 -9.52
C VAL A 672 5.28 14.51 -8.38
N GLY A 673 5.72 15.76 -8.24
CA GLY A 673 6.55 16.23 -7.13
C GLY A 673 8.01 15.83 -7.27
N MET A 674 8.64 15.40 -6.17
CA MET A 674 10.07 15.08 -6.17
C MET A 674 10.34 13.69 -6.78
N SER A 675 11.28 13.62 -7.72
CA SER A 675 11.87 12.34 -8.14
C SER A 675 13.01 11.96 -7.20
N GLN A 676 13.00 10.74 -6.66
CA GLN A 676 14.06 10.24 -5.79
C GLN A 676 15.39 10.07 -6.55
N TYR A 677 15.38 9.48 -7.74
CA TYR A 677 16.59 9.36 -8.58
C TYR A 677 17.07 10.72 -9.10
N GLY A 678 16.17 11.64 -9.40
CA GLY A 678 16.57 13.00 -9.75
C GLY A 678 17.15 13.78 -8.56
N ALA A 679 16.63 13.60 -7.35
CA ALA A 679 17.23 14.13 -6.11
C ALA A 679 18.62 13.56 -5.84
N LEU A 680 18.83 12.26 -6.08
CA LEU A 680 20.16 11.63 -6.07
C LEU A 680 21.12 12.35 -7.02
N SER A 681 20.72 12.51 -8.28
CA SER A 681 21.58 13.11 -9.29
C SER A 681 21.90 14.59 -9.00
N LEU A 682 20.94 15.36 -8.49
CA LEU A 682 21.18 16.74 -8.06
C LEU A 682 22.14 16.79 -6.86
N ALA A 683 21.98 15.91 -5.89
CA ALA A 683 22.92 15.83 -4.77
C ALA A 683 24.33 15.43 -5.22
N GLN A 684 24.47 14.51 -6.18
CA GLN A 684 25.76 14.14 -6.79
C GLN A 684 26.42 15.30 -7.56
N GLN A 685 25.61 16.25 -8.06
CA GLN A 685 26.09 17.49 -8.69
C GLN A 685 26.46 18.57 -7.66
N GLY A 686 26.31 18.31 -6.35
CA GLY A 686 26.69 19.22 -5.27
C GLY A 686 25.59 20.16 -4.79
N TYR A 687 24.34 19.99 -5.25
CA TYR A 687 23.21 20.76 -4.73
C TYR A 687 22.77 20.26 -3.35
N ASP A 688 22.43 21.20 -2.46
CA ASP A 688 21.89 20.88 -1.14
C ASP A 688 20.40 20.49 -1.18
N TYR A 689 19.91 19.95 -0.06
CA TYR A 689 18.52 19.52 0.08
C TYR A 689 17.51 20.66 -0.13
N GLN A 690 17.85 21.90 0.23
CA GLN A 690 16.94 23.04 0.08
C GLN A 690 16.75 23.39 -1.39
N TYR A 691 17.82 23.37 -2.17
CA TYR A 691 17.78 23.54 -3.61
C TYR A 691 16.95 22.41 -4.24
N ILE A 692 17.22 21.16 -3.90
CA ILE A 692 16.49 19.99 -4.42
C ILE A 692 14.97 20.16 -4.20
N LEU A 693 14.55 20.52 -2.98
CA LEU A 693 13.14 20.72 -2.67
C LEU A 693 12.53 21.88 -3.44
N LYS A 694 13.21 23.04 -3.53
CA LYS A 694 12.73 24.20 -4.31
C LYS A 694 12.73 23.95 -5.82
N TYR A 695 13.57 23.02 -6.28
CA TYR A 695 13.61 22.61 -7.68
C TYR A 695 12.33 21.86 -8.06
N TYR A 696 11.93 20.87 -7.25
CA TYR A 696 10.76 20.04 -7.50
C TYR A 696 9.43 20.66 -7.07
N TYR A 697 9.43 21.41 -5.96
CA TYR A 697 8.22 22.06 -5.44
C TYR A 697 8.29 23.56 -5.70
N LYS A 698 7.52 24.07 -6.67
CA LYS A 698 7.66 25.46 -7.13
C LYS A 698 7.14 26.48 -6.11
N GLY A 699 7.92 27.54 -5.91
CA GLY A 699 7.53 28.67 -5.06
C GLY A 699 7.48 28.35 -3.57
N ILE A 700 8.04 27.22 -3.12
CA ILE A 700 8.04 26.87 -1.70
C ILE A 700 9.09 27.67 -0.93
N THR A 701 8.86 27.78 0.37
CA THR A 701 9.87 28.14 1.36
C THR A 701 10.06 26.97 2.32
N ILE A 702 11.28 26.81 2.84
CA ILE A 702 11.56 25.84 3.91
C ILE A 702 11.63 26.63 5.21
N ALA A 703 10.91 26.16 6.22
CA ALA A 703 10.92 26.77 7.54
C ALA A 703 10.87 25.68 8.61
N LYS A 704 11.30 26.04 9.81
CA LYS A 704 11.12 25.19 10.99
C LYS A 704 9.68 25.30 11.49
N GLU A 705 9.09 24.17 11.86
CA GLU A 705 7.75 24.07 12.44
C GLU A 705 7.61 24.73 13.81
#